data_AF-A0A4R4WG56-F1
#
_entry.id   AF-A0A4R4WG56-F1
#
_cell.length_a   1.000
_cell.length_b   1.000
_cell.length_c   1.000
_cell.angle_alpha   90.00
_cell.angle_beta   90.00
_cell.angle_gamma   90.00
#
_symmetry.space_group_name_H-M   'P 1'
#
loop_
_entity.id
_entity.type
_entity.pdbx_description
1 polymer ?
#
loop_
_entity_poly.entity_id
_entity_poly.type
_entity_poly.pdbx_seq_one_letter_code
_entity_poly.pdbx_strand_id
1 'polypeptide(L)'
;MPEGGEAAREAEHAARLLRYLRDLARARRRPARDVTGHDQVHWLCELPGDVYVETDAGPGDVLFSVPVIPLTPPVVLDEFDGWLALRNWYRILRELAGREAVLGTGLLTWRPAVRDHLLNTPVRIVVDDRTERIDVVLAGHTTLRDRELLSGHPGYRPADWVSDAVQAGQGFGLSGSVGDVLRKWCSVAISGPAEYREDWTPDPAPDAVPGGSPSAVPGAGPGGGAASAVPRVRLAPALVVRPPGRTAVADYHSKLLELLPRGVPDGLVRLASPAKRPHVMHVPERAPDTVPDLLTGLLARGHRVVVATSGAAASAALRAALPPGLADLTVTDPTTAGRVADAILTRGVPDLDALAAEEKAASAQVAGLRDRLRDGVAEESGEGRPDDRLRAEAPDLAWMPLLPDMPPGPPISRSEAAELVVLLAEETPERKARTAQRDVDPGALPSAAYVRTLIEAESAAAERAERSKTDLSRRLRDTDVTLLARLDGNASVVAAALRDLGLDGHPGGWNPADLAVGAFGDALAGRRPLIWSRVAEMTARAQWAERALGDLYGHRIDLPADADLRGLAASAHDLRAYLAGGGALKRGPLRSAAQRQAEPLLASARVDGAAPTTPELLDLVHTDLMVRITCRELQYVWEAAGISFPADLPPAERVTRFVRAHARLARVRDAMPAVDETKALLERAGVAVPLAHPLQWHGYVAALRNALEGLGVNRAAADLDALRDSIGPVEKGDPPELRAALTAVGARDAAAYGRALGALAEARHERALQIRCEELIARVRAVHPDLANLMIATDGDEEWHARTRRWDEAWAWARAASRRLAEQTVPAEERLRAALAEAEERLRAVRADLTAAHAWTAVRRSLPSAPAMPSEVVPAWILPLWRIPEA
;
A
#
# COMPACT_ATOMS: atom_id res chain seq x y z
N MET A 1 63.38 37.20 15.51
CA MET A 1 62.93 35.85 15.13
C MET A 1 62.55 34.92 16.33
N PRO A 2 61.76 35.35 17.35
CA PRO A 2 61.10 34.39 18.26
C PRO A 2 59.55 34.32 18.11
N GLU A 3 58.88 35.32 17.56
CA GLU A 3 57.41 35.43 17.56
C GLU A 3 56.68 34.38 16.69
N GLY A 4 57.32 33.87 15.63
CA GLY A 4 56.70 32.86 14.76
C GLY A 4 56.53 31.47 15.40
N GLY A 5 57.28 31.16 16.47
CA GLY A 5 57.23 29.85 17.12
C GLY A 5 56.12 29.71 18.16
N GLU A 6 55.69 30.82 18.77
CA GLU A 6 54.66 30.84 19.82
C GLU A 6 53.25 30.80 19.22
N ALA A 7 53.00 31.63 18.20
CA ALA A 7 51.75 31.61 17.43
C ALA A 7 51.49 30.25 16.74
N ALA A 8 52.55 29.59 16.26
CA ALA A 8 52.44 28.25 15.67
C ALA A 8 52.05 27.19 16.71
N ARG A 9 52.59 27.26 17.94
CA ARG A 9 52.24 26.35 19.04
C ARG A 9 50.82 26.59 19.56
N GLU A 10 50.39 27.84 19.63
CA GLU A 10 49.02 28.22 19.99
C GLU A 10 48.01 27.71 18.96
N ALA A 11 48.30 27.87 17.66
CA ALA A 11 47.48 27.34 16.58
C ALA A 11 47.39 25.81 16.61
N GLU A 12 48.49 25.13 16.90
CA GLU A 12 48.52 23.68 16.99
C GLU A 12 47.73 23.16 18.21
N HIS A 13 47.79 23.87 19.34
CA HIS A 13 47.01 23.54 20.54
C HIS A 13 45.51 23.79 20.35
N ALA A 14 45.13 24.93 19.76
CA ALA A 14 43.75 25.24 19.39
C ALA A 14 43.18 24.22 18.38
N ALA A 15 43.98 23.81 17.39
CA ALA A 15 43.60 22.78 16.43
C ALA A 15 43.36 21.42 17.09
N ARG A 16 44.17 21.03 18.08
CA ARG A 16 43.97 19.79 18.85
C ARG A 16 42.68 19.84 19.67
N LEU A 17 42.40 20.94 20.35
CA LEU A 17 41.20 21.12 21.17
C LEU A 17 39.92 21.08 20.32
N LEU A 18 39.89 21.79 19.19
CA LEU A 18 38.74 21.84 18.30
C LEU A 18 38.47 20.49 17.60
N ARG A 19 39.53 19.73 17.25
CA ARG A 19 39.38 18.35 16.77
C ARG A 19 38.74 17.46 17.82
N TYR A 20 39.21 17.54 19.07
CA TYR A 20 38.67 16.75 20.18
C TYR A 20 37.17 17.03 20.42
N LEU A 21 36.74 18.30 20.40
CA LEU A 21 35.33 18.68 20.60
C LEU A 21 34.41 18.23 19.46
N ARG A 22 34.87 18.34 18.21
CA ARG A 22 34.16 17.82 17.03
C ARG A 22 33.96 16.30 17.16
N ASP A 23 35.00 15.59 17.53
CA ASP A 23 34.99 14.13 17.62
C ASP A 23 34.11 13.65 18.80
N LEU A 24 34.07 14.40 19.91
CA LEU A 24 33.17 14.17 21.04
C LEU A 24 31.69 14.39 20.68
N ALA A 25 31.37 15.45 19.92
CA ALA A 25 30.01 15.73 19.44
C ALA A 25 29.51 14.63 18.49
N ARG A 26 30.40 14.05 17.67
CA ARG A 26 30.11 12.89 16.81
C ARG A 26 29.91 11.61 17.63
N ALA A 27 30.67 11.41 18.70
CA ALA A 27 30.62 10.20 19.53
C ALA A 27 29.36 10.03 20.39
N ARG A 28 28.57 11.09 20.64
CA ARG A 28 27.37 11.06 21.51
C ARG A 28 26.05 10.69 20.81
N ARG A 29 26.07 10.25 19.54
CA ARG A 29 24.89 9.66 18.86
C ARG A 29 24.61 8.23 19.37
N ARG A 30 23.34 7.88 19.60
CA ARG A 30 22.86 6.51 19.39
C ARG A 30 21.94 6.53 18.17
N PRO A 31 22.46 6.25 16.97
CA PRO A 31 21.63 6.16 15.79
C PRO A 31 20.69 4.96 15.90
N ALA A 32 19.44 5.08 15.42
CA ALA A 32 18.60 3.92 15.18
C ALA A 32 19.35 3.03 14.18
N ARG A 33 19.69 1.82 14.60
CA ARG A 33 20.39 0.83 13.76
C ARG A 33 19.42 -0.17 13.15
N ASP A 34 18.14 -0.04 13.45
CA ASP A 34 17.08 -0.86 12.89
C ASP A 34 15.96 0.06 12.39
N VAL A 35 15.43 -0.22 11.20
CA VAL A 35 14.31 0.49 10.58
C VAL A 35 13.07 0.53 11.48
N THR A 36 12.90 -0.46 12.38
CA THR A 36 11.83 -0.49 13.38
C THR A 36 11.97 0.59 14.46
N GLY A 37 13.14 1.24 14.55
CA GLY A 37 13.40 2.37 15.45
C GLY A 37 12.97 3.73 14.90
N HIS A 38 12.45 3.79 13.67
CA HIS A 38 11.88 5.02 13.08
C HIS A 38 10.37 5.09 13.34
N ASP A 39 9.82 6.31 13.38
CA ASP A 39 8.40 6.54 13.72
C ASP A 39 7.44 5.87 12.76
N GLN A 40 7.73 5.94 11.45
CA GLN A 40 7.00 5.26 10.38
C GLN A 40 7.94 4.96 9.20
N VAL A 41 7.77 3.79 8.58
CA VAL A 41 8.50 3.37 7.36
C VAL A 41 7.48 2.78 6.37
N HIS A 42 7.41 3.34 5.17
CA HIS A 42 6.48 2.91 4.11
C HIS A 42 7.26 2.49 2.86
N TRP A 43 7.15 1.23 2.45
CA TRP A 43 7.98 0.65 1.38
C TRP A 43 7.39 0.94 0.00
N LEU A 44 8.18 1.48 -0.92
CA LEU A 44 7.67 1.82 -2.27
C LEU A 44 7.27 0.59 -3.09
N CYS A 45 7.70 -0.63 -2.74
CA CYS A 45 7.23 -1.87 -3.39
C CYS A 45 5.76 -2.20 -3.08
N GLU A 46 5.16 -1.53 -2.09
CA GLU A 46 3.74 -1.66 -1.73
C GLU A 46 2.87 -0.66 -2.50
N LEU A 47 3.47 0.17 -3.39
CA LEU A 47 2.70 1.04 -4.28
C LEU A 47 1.89 0.20 -5.27
N PRO A 48 0.63 0.61 -5.57
CA PRO A 48 -0.16 -0.02 -6.62
C PRO A 48 0.55 0.08 -7.97
N GLY A 49 0.34 -0.92 -8.84
CA GLY A 49 0.95 -0.94 -10.19
C GLY A 49 0.59 0.28 -11.06
N ASP A 50 -0.52 0.96 -10.77
CA ASP A 50 -0.97 2.15 -11.48
C ASP A 50 -0.26 3.45 -11.07
N VAL A 51 0.53 3.42 -9.98
CA VAL A 51 1.31 4.58 -9.54
C VAL A 51 2.70 4.53 -10.19
N TYR A 52 2.90 5.39 -11.17
CA TYR A 52 4.20 5.54 -11.80
C TYR A 52 5.18 6.29 -10.87
N VAL A 53 6.36 5.70 -10.68
CA VAL A 53 7.48 6.29 -9.93
C VAL A 53 8.53 6.79 -10.91
N GLU A 54 8.79 8.10 -10.89
CA GLU A 54 9.79 8.76 -11.71
C GLU A 54 11.19 8.55 -11.11
N THR A 55 11.86 7.48 -11.53
CA THR A 55 13.17 7.12 -10.97
C THR A 55 14.27 8.12 -11.30
N ASP A 56 14.11 8.89 -12.39
CA ASP A 56 15.05 9.93 -12.81
C ASP A 56 14.74 11.31 -12.20
N ALA A 57 13.81 11.39 -11.24
CA ALA A 57 13.46 12.65 -10.57
C ALA A 57 14.67 13.33 -9.93
N GLY A 58 14.89 14.60 -10.27
CA GLY A 58 15.95 15.45 -9.73
C GLY A 58 15.52 16.25 -8.49
N PRO A 59 16.40 17.12 -7.96
CA PRO A 59 16.08 17.97 -6.83
C PRO A 59 14.93 18.93 -7.14
N GLY A 60 13.84 18.84 -6.37
CA GLY A 60 12.63 19.62 -6.57
C GLY A 60 11.58 18.97 -7.48
N ASP A 61 11.91 17.85 -8.12
CA ASP A 61 10.98 17.11 -8.97
C ASP A 61 10.08 16.17 -8.16
N VAL A 62 8.93 15.84 -8.74
CA VAL A 62 7.98 14.89 -8.17
C VAL A 62 8.47 13.47 -8.43
N LEU A 63 8.70 12.70 -7.36
CA LEU A 63 9.05 11.29 -7.42
C LEU A 63 7.85 10.43 -7.84
N PHE A 64 6.68 10.68 -7.26
CA PHE A 64 5.41 10.09 -7.69
C PHE A 64 4.23 10.90 -7.16
N SER A 65 3.06 10.71 -7.80
CA SER A 65 1.81 11.37 -7.44
C SER A 65 0.71 10.34 -7.22
N VAL A 66 -0.13 10.55 -6.21
CA VAL A 66 -1.34 9.76 -5.99
C VAL A 66 -2.57 10.62 -6.31
N PRO A 67 -3.40 10.23 -7.31
CA PRO A 67 -4.61 10.97 -7.68
C PRO A 67 -5.73 10.77 -6.64
N VAL A 68 -6.79 11.57 -6.74
CA VAL A 68 -8.00 11.38 -5.94
C VAL A 68 -8.72 10.12 -6.37
N ILE A 69 -9.13 9.32 -5.40
CA ILE A 69 -9.71 8.00 -5.63
C ILE A 69 -11.22 8.07 -5.37
N PRO A 70 -12.07 7.51 -6.25
CA PRO A 70 -13.50 7.37 -5.98
C PRO A 70 -13.74 6.53 -4.72
N LEU A 71 -14.70 6.94 -3.89
CA LEU A 71 -15.10 6.18 -2.69
C LEU A 71 -15.77 4.83 -3.03
N THR A 72 -16.21 4.64 -4.27
CA THR A 72 -16.88 3.44 -4.76
C THR A 72 -15.84 2.45 -5.31
N PRO A 73 -15.82 1.19 -4.85
CA PRO A 73 -14.90 0.17 -5.36
C PRO A 73 -15.25 -0.24 -6.81
N PRO A 74 -14.27 -0.69 -7.60
CA PRO A 74 -14.50 -1.22 -8.94
C PRO A 74 -15.30 -2.54 -8.91
N VAL A 75 -16.05 -2.79 -9.98
CA VAL A 75 -16.91 -3.98 -10.14
C VAL A 75 -16.10 -5.22 -10.57
N VAL A 76 -14.91 -4.99 -11.14
CA VAL A 76 -13.98 -6.04 -11.58
C VAL A 76 -13.08 -6.41 -10.40
N LEU A 77 -13.10 -7.69 -10.00
CA LEU A 77 -12.32 -8.22 -8.86
C LEU A 77 -10.81 -7.99 -9.01
N ASP A 78 -10.26 -8.12 -10.22
CA ASP A 78 -8.83 -7.92 -10.50
C ASP A 78 -8.37 -6.46 -10.30
N GLU A 79 -9.30 -5.49 -10.26
CA GLU A 79 -9.02 -4.06 -10.03
C GLU A 79 -9.19 -3.66 -8.55
N PHE A 80 -9.79 -4.51 -7.71
CA PHE A 80 -10.15 -4.19 -6.33
C PHE A 80 -8.92 -4.04 -5.41
N ASP A 81 -7.95 -4.94 -5.54
CA ASP A 81 -6.72 -4.90 -4.74
C ASP A 81 -5.89 -3.65 -5.05
N GLY A 82 -5.84 -3.25 -6.33
CA GLY A 82 -5.21 -2.00 -6.77
C GLY A 82 -5.89 -0.77 -6.18
N TRP A 83 -7.23 -0.75 -6.17
CA TRP A 83 -8.02 0.33 -5.56
C TRP A 83 -7.80 0.45 -4.05
N LEU A 84 -7.78 -0.68 -3.32
CA LEU A 84 -7.58 -0.69 -1.87
C LEU A 84 -6.17 -0.20 -1.49
N ALA A 85 -5.14 -0.68 -2.20
CA ALA A 85 -3.76 -0.25 -2.00
C ALA A 85 -3.61 1.26 -2.27
N LEU A 86 -4.20 1.78 -3.36
CA LEU A 86 -4.16 3.20 -3.69
C LEU A 86 -4.83 4.05 -2.60
N ARG A 87 -5.96 3.59 -2.05
CA ARG A 87 -6.68 4.27 -0.97
C ARG A 87 -5.88 4.31 0.34
N ASN A 88 -5.17 3.24 0.67
CA ASN A 88 -4.29 3.22 1.83
C ASN A 88 -3.14 4.24 1.68
N TRP A 89 -2.47 4.25 0.53
CA TRP A 89 -1.40 5.21 0.23
C TRP A 89 -1.86 6.66 0.25
N TYR A 90 -3.05 6.95 -0.31
CA TYR A 90 -3.64 8.28 -0.25
C TYR A 90 -3.80 8.78 1.19
N ARG A 91 -4.30 7.93 2.10
CA ARG A 91 -4.47 8.26 3.52
C ARG A 91 -3.12 8.49 4.21
N ILE A 92 -2.15 7.61 3.98
CA ILE A 92 -0.79 7.70 4.56
C ILE A 92 -0.14 9.02 4.18
N LEU A 93 -0.08 9.34 2.88
CA LEU A 93 0.60 10.55 2.43
C LEU A 93 -0.08 11.82 2.95
N ARG A 94 -1.41 11.82 3.08
CA ARG A 94 -2.16 12.94 3.67
C ARG A 94 -1.85 13.15 5.15
N GLU A 95 -1.64 12.07 5.92
CA GLU A 95 -1.19 12.14 7.31
C GLU A 95 0.26 12.65 7.42
N LEU A 96 1.11 12.28 6.48
CA LEU A 96 2.52 12.66 6.46
C LEU A 96 2.78 14.08 5.94
N ALA A 97 1.78 14.74 5.34
CA ALA A 97 1.90 16.13 4.90
C ALA A 97 2.27 17.05 6.08
N GLY A 98 3.43 17.71 5.99
CA GLY A 98 3.97 18.59 7.03
C GLY A 98 4.94 17.94 8.03
N ARG A 99 5.24 16.64 7.89
CA ARG A 99 6.28 15.94 8.67
C ARG A 99 7.63 15.91 7.94
N GLU A 100 8.73 15.77 8.68
CA GLU A 100 10.06 15.57 8.07
C GLU A 100 10.21 14.10 7.63
N ALA A 101 10.26 13.87 6.32
CA ALA A 101 10.43 12.55 5.73
C ALA A 101 11.66 12.51 4.81
N VAL A 102 12.23 11.32 4.64
CA VAL A 102 13.29 11.04 3.68
C VAL A 102 12.94 9.81 2.85
N LEU A 103 13.39 9.79 1.61
CA LEU A 103 13.51 8.58 0.81
C LEU A 103 14.79 7.85 1.24
N GLY A 104 14.64 6.71 1.90
CA GLY A 104 15.72 5.78 2.22
C GLY A 104 15.96 4.81 1.06
N THR A 105 17.21 4.64 0.65
CA THR A 105 17.63 3.67 -0.38
C THR A 105 18.88 2.89 0.06
N GLY A 106 19.00 1.65 -0.38
CA GLY A 106 20.09 0.77 0.04
C GLY A 106 19.92 0.22 1.46
N LEU A 107 18.89 -0.58 1.70
CA LEU A 107 18.65 -1.27 2.97
C LEU A 107 19.78 -2.26 3.25
N LEU A 108 20.61 -1.94 4.25
CA LEU A 108 21.68 -2.81 4.72
C LEU A 108 21.16 -3.71 5.84
N THR A 109 21.31 -5.02 5.70
CA THR A 109 21.09 -6.01 6.76
C THR A 109 22.42 -6.69 7.11
N TRP A 110 22.92 -6.47 8.33
CA TRP A 110 24.20 -7.00 8.80
C TRP A 110 24.21 -7.24 10.32
N ARG A 111 24.69 -8.43 10.74
CA ARG A 111 24.79 -8.81 12.15
C ARG A 111 26.16 -8.46 12.76
N PRO A 112 26.22 -8.07 14.06
CA PRO A 112 25.09 -7.88 14.97
C PRO A 112 24.40 -6.49 14.85
N ALA A 113 23.07 -6.54 14.71
CA ALA A 113 22.06 -5.49 14.94
C ALA A 113 22.04 -4.25 14.01
N VAL A 114 22.34 -4.38 12.71
CA VAL A 114 22.09 -3.31 11.73
C VAL A 114 21.11 -3.74 10.64
N ARG A 115 19.98 -3.05 10.53
CA ARG A 115 18.95 -3.16 9.49
C ARG A 115 18.40 -1.76 9.17
N ASP A 116 19.10 -0.95 8.38
CA ASP A 116 18.65 0.43 8.03
C ASP A 116 19.20 0.88 6.66
N HIS A 117 18.63 1.94 6.09
CA HIS A 117 19.01 2.48 4.78
C HIS A 117 20.34 3.24 4.84
N LEU A 118 21.18 3.02 3.83
CA LEU A 118 22.49 3.65 3.68
C LEU A 118 22.41 5.07 3.11
N LEU A 119 21.50 5.32 2.17
CA LEU A 119 21.33 6.62 1.51
C LEU A 119 19.98 7.23 1.90
N ASN A 120 19.99 8.49 2.30
CA ASN A 120 18.77 9.23 2.62
C ASN A 120 18.69 10.51 1.79
N THR A 121 17.60 10.66 1.02
CA THR A 121 17.28 11.86 0.26
C THR A 121 16.07 12.55 0.89
N PRO A 122 16.12 13.81 1.33
CA PRO A 122 14.97 14.50 1.91
C PRO A 122 13.75 14.55 0.96
N VAL A 123 12.55 14.49 1.52
CA VAL A 123 11.29 14.48 0.76
C VAL A 123 10.30 15.48 1.36
N ARG A 124 9.54 16.15 0.50
CA ARG A 124 8.41 17.00 0.87
C ARG A 124 7.13 16.43 0.27
N ILE A 125 6.12 16.21 1.09
CA ILE A 125 4.80 15.75 0.65
C ILE A 125 3.90 16.97 0.51
N VAL A 126 3.31 17.15 -0.67
CA VAL A 126 2.54 18.34 -1.07
C VAL A 126 1.13 17.90 -1.46
N VAL A 127 0.11 18.52 -0.88
CA VAL A 127 -1.29 18.30 -1.26
C VAL A 127 -1.70 19.46 -2.18
N ASP A 128 -2.19 19.16 -3.38
CA ASP A 128 -2.79 20.15 -4.28
C ASP A 128 -4.22 20.44 -3.80
N ASP A 129 -4.46 21.65 -3.32
CA ASP A 129 -5.76 22.06 -2.76
C ASP A 129 -6.90 22.10 -3.81
N ARG A 130 -6.59 22.15 -5.11
CA ARG A 130 -7.58 22.24 -6.19
C ARG A 130 -7.97 20.87 -6.73
N THR A 131 -7.00 19.96 -6.86
CA THR A 131 -7.24 18.63 -7.43
C THR A 131 -7.21 17.52 -6.38
N GLU A 132 -6.95 17.85 -5.11
CA GLU A 132 -6.75 16.93 -3.98
C GLU A 132 -5.71 15.82 -4.27
N ARG A 133 -4.82 16.04 -5.25
CA ARG A 133 -3.72 15.14 -5.62
C ARG A 133 -2.59 15.32 -4.60
N ILE A 134 -1.89 14.24 -4.27
CA ILE A 134 -0.75 14.29 -3.35
C ILE A 134 0.53 13.98 -4.11
N ASP A 135 1.48 14.92 -4.08
CA ASP A 135 2.78 14.83 -4.75
C ASP A 135 3.90 14.60 -3.73
N VAL A 136 4.75 13.61 -3.99
CA VAL A 136 5.95 13.32 -3.19
C VAL A 136 7.15 13.92 -3.92
N VAL A 137 7.73 14.98 -3.38
CA VAL A 137 8.78 15.80 -4.03
C VAL A 137 10.14 15.55 -3.40
N LEU A 138 11.17 15.25 -4.19
CA LEU A 138 12.54 15.13 -3.68
C LEU A 138 13.12 16.50 -3.33
N ALA A 139 13.81 16.62 -2.21
CA ALA A 139 14.34 17.87 -1.70
C ALA A 139 15.75 17.71 -1.12
N GLY A 140 16.49 18.81 -1.02
CA GLY A 140 17.79 18.85 -0.35
C GLY A 140 18.87 18.02 -1.05
N HIS A 141 19.80 17.47 -0.27
CA HIS A 141 20.92 16.65 -0.74
C HIS A 141 20.87 15.26 -0.11
N THR A 142 21.35 14.26 -0.83
CA THR A 142 21.44 12.89 -0.32
C THR A 142 22.61 12.76 0.65
N THR A 143 22.40 12.01 1.73
CA THR A 143 23.43 11.73 2.73
C THR A 143 23.69 10.22 2.83
N LEU A 144 24.97 9.84 2.89
CA LEU A 144 25.41 8.48 3.20
C LEU A 144 25.53 8.29 4.72
N ARG A 145 24.88 7.26 5.26
CA ARG A 145 24.77 6.96 6.70
C ARG A 145 25.64 5.79 7.16
N ASP A 146 26.55 5.31 6.32
CA ASP A 146 27.38 4.15 6.61
C ASP A 146 28.22 4.29 7.90
N ARG A 147 28.86 5.44 8.10
CA ARG A 147 29.62 5.75 9.32
C ARG A 147 28.73 5.86 10.55
N GLU A 148 27.53 6.40 10.37
CA GLU A 148 26.55 6.52 11.44
C GLU A 148 26.10 5.12 11.92
N LEU A 149 25.76 4.24 10.97
CA LEU A 149 25.23 2.91 11.26
C LEU A 149 26.31 1.95 11.76
N LEU A 150 27.51 2.02 11.18
CA LEU A 150 28.54 0.98 11.28
C LEU A 150 29.81 1.40 12.01
N SER A 151 29.90 2.60 12.58
CA SER A 151 31.07 2.98 13.38
C SER A 151 31.31 1.98 14.51
N GLY A 152 32.46 1.30 14.48
CA GLY A 152 32.83 0.25 15.44
C GLY A 152 32.30 -1.15 15.11
N HIS A 153 31.62 -1.35 13.97
CA HIS A 153 31.18 -2.67 13.52
C HIS A 153 32.36 -3.49 12.95
N PRO A 154 32.58 -4.74 13.39
CA PRO A 154 33.63 -5.60 12.83
C PRO A 154 33.47 -5.76 11.31
N GLY A 155 34.53 -5.49 10.56
CA GLY A 155 34.56 -5.66 9.10
C GLY A 155 34.19 -4.41 8.28
N TYR A 156 33.68 -3.34 8.88
CA TYR A 156 33.41 -2.07 8.19
C TYR A 156 34.69 -1.25 8.01
N ARG A 157 34.89 -0.69 6.82
CA ARG A 157 35.99 0.21 6.48
C ARG A 157 35.40 1.46 5.81
N PRO A 158 35.54 2.67 6.37
CA PRO A 158 35.04 3.86 5.70
C PRO A 158 35.77 4.08 4.37
N ALA A 159 35.00 4.39 3.32
CA ALA A 159 35.53 4.70 1.99
C ALA A 159 35.19 6.15 1.63
N ASP A 160 36.13 7.05 1.92
CA ASP A 160 35.93 8.50 1.85
C ASP A 160 35.47 8.97 0.47
N TRP A 161 36.03 8.39 -0.59
CA TRP A 161 35.66 8.71 -1.97
C TRP A 161 34.20 8.38 -2.33
N VAL A 162 33.57 7.40 -1.65
CA VAL A 162 32.14 7.10 -1.84
C VAL A 162 31.30 8.20 -1.19
N SER A 163 31.71 8.67 -0.01
CA SER A 163 31.09 9.85 0.64
C SER A 163 31.25 11.11 -0.22
N ASP A 164 32.42 11.31 -0.83
CA ASP A 164 32.67 12.46 -1.72
C ASP A 164 31.80 12.40 -2.98
N ALA A 165 31.62 11.21 -3.56
CA ALA A 165 30.73 11.00 -4.70
C ALA A 165 29.27 11.36 -4.35
N VAL A 166 28.79 10.95 -3.16
CA VAL A 166 27.45 11.30 -2.68
C VAL A 166 27.31 12.79 -2.44
N GLN A 167 28.33 13.44 -1.84
CA GLN A 167 28.35 14.89 -1.65
C GLN A 167 28.37 15.66 -2.97
N ALA A 168 28.96 15.09 -4.02
CA ALA A 168 28.95 15.63 -5.39
C ALA A 168 27.62 15.37 -6.13
N GLY A 169 26.62 14.77 -5.49
CA GLY A 169 25.28 14.56 -6.03
C GLY A 169 25.01 13.17 -6.62
N GLN A 170 25.94 12.22 -6.51
CA GLN A 170 25.69 10.83 -6.90
C GLN A 170 24.83 10.12 -5.85
N GLY A 171 24.03 9.14 -6.29
CA GLY A 171 23.12 8.41 -5.40
C GLY A 171 21.89 9.20 -4.98
N PHE A 172 21.52 10.24 -5.74
CA PHE A 172 20.33 11.04 -5.48
C PHE A 172 19.05 10.33 -5.91
N GLY A 173 18.02 10.39 -5.06
CA GLY A 173 16.68 9.89 -5.36
C GLY A 173 16.67 8.38 -5.64
N LEU A 174 16.15 8.01 -6.81
CA LEU A 174 16.18 6.64 -7.37
C LEU A 174 16.94 6.57 -8.70
N SER A 175 17.76 7.58 -9.01
CA SER A 175 18.50 7.62 -10.28
C SER A 175 19.45 6.43 -10.41
N GLY A 176 19.85 6.09 -11.64
CA GLY A 176 20.79 4.98 -11.89
C GLY A 176 22.12 5.10 -11.10
N SER A 177 22.51 6.31 -10.70
CA SER A 177 23.68 6.55 -9.85
C SER A 177 23.59 5.91 -8.45
N VAL A 178 22.39 5.64 -7.94
CA VAL A 178 22.15 4.99 -6.64
C VAL A 178 22.71 3.57 -6.63
N GLY A 179 22.38 2.78 -7.64
CA GLY A 179 22.88 1.41 -7.76
C GLY A 179 24.40 1.35 -7.90
N ASP A 180 24.98 2.29 -8.65
CA ASP A 180 26.43 2.42 -8.79
C ASP A 180 27.11 2.76 -7.46
N VAL A 181 26.57 3.71 -6.71
CA VAL A 181 27.09 4.10 -5.39
C VAL A 181 27.00 2.93 -4.40
N LEU A 182 25.87 2.22 -4.34
CA LEU A 182 25.67 1.09 -3.43
C LEU A 182 26.56 -0.11 -3.78
N ARG A 183 26.69 -0.45 -5.08
CA ARG A 183 27.58 -1.51 -5.56
C ARG A 183 29.04 -1.19 -5.24
N LYS A 184 29.45 0.06 -5.48
CA LYS A 184 30.77 0.56 -5.13
C LYS A 184 30.99 0.47 -3.62
N TRP A 185 30.05 0.97 -2.82
CA TRP A 185 30.10 0.89 -1.36
C TRP A 185 30.28 -0.56 -0.87
N CYS A 186 29.50 -1.52 -1.37
CA CYS A 186 29.64 -2.94 -1.03
C CYS A 186 31.04 -3.51 -1.32
N SER A 187 31.69 -3.04 -2.40
CA SER A 187 33.01 -3.53 -2.81
C SER A 187 34.18 -2.98 -1.98
N VAL A 188 34.03 -1.79 -1.39
CA VAL A 188 35.15 -1.09 -0.72
C VAL A 188 34.94 -0.85 0.77
N ALA A 189 33.70 -0.75 1.21
CA ALA A 189 33.39 -0.37 2.59
C ALA A 189 33.30 -1.57 3.55
N ILE A 190 33.44 -2.80 3.03
CA ILE A 190 33.28 -4.04 3.78
C ILE A 190 34.50 -4.94 3.50
N SER A 191 35.02 -5.57 4.55
CA SER A 191 36.22 -6.43 4.47
C SER A 191 35.97 -7.83 3.90
N GLY A 192 34.72 -8.18 3.61
CA GLY A 192 34.28 -9.49 3.10
C GLY A 192 33.25 -9.34 1.98
N PRO A 193 32.83 -10.44 1.33
CA PRO A 193 31.85 -10.38 0.25
C PRO A 193 30.54 -9.76 0.76
N ALA A 194 30.06 -8.72 0.07
CA ALA A 194 28.78 -8.10 0.34
C ALA A 194 27.89 -8.26 -0.89
N GLU A 195 26.66 -8.73 -0.67
CA GLU A 195 25.70 -8.95 -1.75
C GLU A 195 24.89 -7.68 -1.96
N TYR A 196 24.99 -7.07 -3.16
CA TYR A 196 24.11 -5.99 -3.58
C TYR A 196 23.03 -6.53 -4.54
N ARG A 197 21.76 -6.24 -4.26
CA ARG A 197 20.64 -6.49 -5.16
C ARG A 197 19.86 -5.21 -5.45
N GLU A 198 19.42 -5.08 -6.68
CA GLU A 198 18.69 -3.91 -7.17
C GLU A 198 17.16 -4.04 -7.00
N ASP A 199 16.71 -5.05 -6.25
CA ASP A 199 15.29 -5.27 -5.97
C ASP A 199 14.72 -4.29 -4.93
N TRP A 200 13.42 -4.07 -5.03
CA TRP A 200 12.68 -3.12 -4.19
C TRP A 200 12.09 -3.79 -2.95
N THR A 201 12.08 -5.12 -2.89
CA THR A 201 11.49 -5.87 -1.79
C THR A 201 12.47 -5.96 -0.62
N PRO A 202 12.12 -5.47 0.58
CA PRO A 202 13.00 -5.56 1.74
C PRO A 202 13.19 -7.01 2.19
N ASP A 203 14.33 -7.33 2.81
CA ASP A 203 14.49 -8.62 3.49
C ASP A 203 13.50 -8.72 4.67
N PRO A 204 12.85 -9.89 4.88
CA PRO A 204 11.93 -10.08 6.00
C PRO A 204 12.65 -9.85 7.33
N ALA A 205 11.93 -9.29 8.31
CA ALA A 205 12.48 -9.07 9.64
C ALA A 205 12.94 -10.42 10.23
N PRO A 206 14.07 -10.47 10.96
CA PRO A 206 14.64 -11.71 11.47
C PRO A 206 13.69 -12.51 12.40
N ASP A 207 12.59 -11.92 12.88
CA ASP A 207 11.60 -12.53 13.79
C ASP A 207 10.19 -12.67 13.18
N ALA A 208 9.99 -12.37 11.89
CA ALA A 208 8.69 -12.52 11.25
C ALA A 208 8.48 -13.97 10.78
N VAL A 209 7.77 -14.79 11.56
CA VAL A 209 7.25 -16.09 11.11
C VAL A 209 6.12 -15.82 10.10
N PRO A 210 6.22 -16.27 8.84
CA PRO A 210 5.11 -16.16 7.90
C PRO A 210 4.12 -17.31 8.13
N GLY A 211 2.85 -16.97 8.34
CA GLY A 211 1.75 -17.92 8.22
C GLY A 211 1.49 -18.28 6.75
N GLY A 212 1.44 -19.57 6.45
CA GLY A 212 1.07 -20.15 5.16
C GLY A 212 1.27 -21.68 5.14
N SER A 213 0.19 -22.42 4.82
CA SER A 213 -0.04 -23.88 4.91
C SER A 213 1.06 -24.87 4.42
N PRO A 214 1.01 -26.14 4.87
CA PRO A 214 2.04 -27.15 4.62
C PRO A 214 1.88 -27.80 3.25
N SER A 215 2.79 -27.52 2.32
CA SER A 215 3.03 -28.40 1.16
C SER A 215 4.46 -28.92 1.23
N ALA A 216 4.60 -30.10 1.86
CA ALA A 216 5.85 -30.83 1.93
C ALA A 216 6.08 -31.56 0.61
N VAL A 217 6.99 -31.04 -0.21
CA VAL A 217 7.76 -31.86 -1.16
C VAL A 217 8.97 -32.40 -0.38
N PRO A 218 9.08 -33.71 -0.12
CA PRO A 218 10.22 -34.25 0.61
C PRO A 218 11.39 -34.43 -0.36
N GLY A 219 12.36 -33.52 -0.33
CA GLY A 219 13.53 -33.63 -1.21
C GLY A 219 14.42 -32.40 -1.32
N ALA A 220 14.64 -31.64 -0.24
CA ALA A 220 15.74 -30.68 -0.18
C ALA A 220 16.23 -30.57 1.27
N GLY A 221 17.54 -30.65 1.47
CA GLY A 221 18.18 -30.71 2.80
C GLY A 221 17.91 -29.50 3.69
N PRO A 222 18.35 -29.53 4.97
CA PRO A 222 18.01 -28.53 5.96
C PRO A 222 18.74 -27.21 5.67
N GLY A 223 18.13 -26.35 4.86
CA GLY A 223 18.51 -24.95 4.67
C GLY A 223 17.58 -24.05 5.48
N GLY A 224 17.60 -24.19 6.80
CA GLY A 224 16.84 -23.33 7.71
C GLY A 224 17.30 -21.88 7.60
N GLY A 225 16.34 -20.95 7.50
CA GLY A 225 16.55 -19.51 7.44
C GLY A 225 17.20 -18.93 8.70
N ALA A 226 18.51 -19.10 8.84
CA ALA A 226 19.33 -18.32 9.75
C ALA A 226 19.86 -17.09 9.00
N ALA A 227 19.51 -15.89 9.45
CA ALA A 227 20.05 -14.66 8.88
C ALA A 227 21.60 -14.69 8.93
N SER A 228 22.20 -14.53 7.75
CA SER A 228 23.63 -14.71 7.48
C SER A 228 24.50 -13.67 8.18
N ALA A 229 25.72 -14.05 8.58
CA ALA A 229 26.77 -13.13 9.05
C ALA A 229 27.34 -12.25 7.93
N VAL A 230 26.96 -12.53 6.68
CA VAL A 230 27.37 -11.81 5.47
C VAL A 230 26.48 -10.57 5.26
N PRO A 231 27.05 -9.38 5.04
CA PRO A 231 26.29 -8.16 4.80
C PRO A 231 25.53 -8.23 3.48
N ARG A 232 24.25 -7.85 3.51
CA ARG A 232 23.37 -7.78 2.34
C ARG A 232 22.81 -6.38 2.19
N VAL A 233 22.88 -5.84 0.98
CA VAL A 233 22.34 -4.53 0.62
C VAL A 233 21.32 -4.72 -0.49
N ARG A 234 20.10 -4.23 -0.28
CA ARG A 234 19.03 -4.19 -1.30
C ARG A 234 18.66 -2.76 -1.60
N LEU A 235 18.29 -2.42 -2.84
CA LEU A 235 17.84 -1.06 -3.17
C LEU A 235 16.65 -0.65 -2.28
N ALA A 236 15.64 -1.52 -2.16
CA ALA A 236 14.53 -1.47 -1.21
C ALA A 236 14.09 -0.05 -0.78
N PRO A 237 13.57 0.77 -1.71
CA PRO A 237 13.27 2.17 -1.42
C PRO A 237 12.08 2.33 -0.47
N ALA A 238 12.17 3.26 0.48
CA ALA A 238 11.11 3.53 1.45
C ALA A 238 11.01 5.00 1.83
N LEU A 239 9.81 5.47 2.17
CA LEU A 239 9.61 6.73 2.88
C LEU A 239 9.80 6.49 4.38
N VAL A 240 10.78 7.16 4.98
CA VAL A 240 11.13 7.06 6.40
C VAL A 240 10.86 8.41 7.08
N VAL A 241 10.00 8.40 8.10
CA VAL A 241 9.66 9.59 8.89
C VAL A 241 10.70 9.78 9.99
N ARG A 242 11.31 10.97 10.08
CA ARG A 242 12.36 11.28 11.05
C ARG A 242 11.85 12.11 12.23
N PRO A 243 12.37 11.87 13.45
CA PRO A 243 12.20 12.81 14.55
C PRO A 243 13.03 14.10 14.27
N PRO A 244 12.55 15.30 14.62
CA PRO A 244 13.27 16.56 14.35
C PRO A 244 14.62 16.62 15.10
N GLY A 245 15.77 16.69 14.39
CA GLY A 245 17.09 16.36 14.99
C GLY A 245 18.34 17.19 14.61
N ARG A 246 18.84 17.98 15.57
CA ARG A 246 20.25 18.20 16.07
C ARG A 246 21.53 18.05 15.18
N THR A 247 21.47 18.04 13.85
CA THR A 247 22.65 17.96 12.95
C THR A 247 23.58 19.18 12.95
N ALA A 248 23.12 20.36 13.36
CA ALA A 248 23.82 21.64 13.16
C ALA A 248 25.15 21.87 13.94
N VAL A 249 25.49 21.06 14.95
CA VAL A 249 26.58 21.39 15.90
C VAL A 249 27.97 20.87 15.49
N ALA A 250 28.07 19.68 14.89
CA ALA A 250 29.36 19.11 14.46
C ALA A 250 29.92 19.80 13.20
N ASP A 251 29.03 20.28 12.34
CA ASP A 251 29.37 21.03 11.13
C ASP A 251 29.94 22.41 11.48
N TYR A 252 29.45 23.02 12.56
CA TYR A 252 29.98 24.26 13.11
C TYR A 252 31.46 24.14 13.55
N HIS A 253 31.83 23.07 14.26
CA HIS A 253 33.20 22.85 14.72
C HIS A 253 34.17 22.52 13.57
N SER A 254 33.66 21.86 12.52
CA SER A 254 34.44 21.57 11.30
C SER A 254 34.78 22.87 10.57
N LYS A 255 33.83 23.81 10.49
CA LYS A 255 34.02 25.12 9.88
C LYS A 255 35.03 26.00 10.63
N LEU A 256 35.10 25.90 11.97
CA LEU A 256 36.11 26.60 12.78
C LEU A 256 37.53 26.05 12.57
N LEU A 257 37.68 24.73 12.36
CA LEU A 257 38.98 24.11 12.07
C LEU A 257 39.56 24.58 10.72
N GLU A 258 38.71 24.82 9.72
CA GLU A 258 39.10 25.34 8.40
C GLU A 258 39.63 26.79 8.46
N LEU A 259 39.23 27.55 9.49
CA LEU A 259 39.58 28.96 9.64
C LEU A 259 40.89 29.18 10.42
N LEU A 260 41.36 28.19 11.20
CA LEU A 260 42.59 28.28 12.01
C LEU A 260 43.89 28.66 11.24
N PRO A 261 44.12 28.26 9.97
CA PRO A 261 45.29 28.70 9.22
C PRO A 261 45.36 30.22 9.02
N ARG A 262 44.24 30.94 9.22
CA ARG A 262 44.15 32.40 9.14
C ARG A 262 44.45 33.10 10.48
N GLY A 263 44.79 32.35 11.52
CA GLY A 263 45.03 32.84 12.87
C GLY A 263 44.11 32.16 13.88
N VAL A 264 44.56 32.07 15.14
CA VAL A 264 43.73 31.56 16.24
C VAL A 264 42.82 32.69 16.73
N PRO A 265 41.48 32.49 16.76
CA PRO A 265 40.57 33.49 17.33
C PRO A 265 40.97 33.87 18.76
N ASP A 266 40.81 35.14 19.14
CA ASP A 266 41.29 35.68 20.43
C ASP A 266 40.70 34.96 21.65
N GLY A 267 39.48 34.43 21.53
CA GLY A 267 38.85 33.58 22.55
C GLY A 267 39.59 32.26 22.80
N LEU A 268 40.17 31.66 21.75
CA LEU A 268 40.96 30.42 21.80
C LEU A 268 42.41 30.66 22.24
N VAL A 269 43.01 31.81 21.91
CA VAL A 269 44.38 32.19 22.33
C VAL A 269 44.50 32.21 23.86
N ARG A 270 43.46 32.65 24.57
CA ARG A 270 43.41 32.69 26.04
C ARG A 270 43.43 31.31 26.71
N LEU A 271 43.05 30.26 25.96
CA LEU A 271 43.06 28.87 26.43
C LEU A 271 44.33 28.11 26.01
N ALA A 272 45.09 28.64 25.05
CA ALA A 272 46.27 27.99 24.47
C ALA A 272 47.62 28.57 24.93
N SER A 273 47.65 29.80 25.47
CA SER A 273 48.89 30.53 25.78
C SER A 273 49.31 30.46 27.26
N PRO A 274 50.49 29.92 27.61
CA PRO A 274 50.93 29.75 29.01
C PRO A 274 51.33 31.05 29.74
N ALA A 275 51.55 32.15 29.02
CA ALA A 275 52.05 33.42 29.59
C ALA A 275 50.94 34.34 30.15
N LYS A 276 49.68 34.13 29.76
CA LYS A 276 48.53 34.86 30.32
C LYS A 276 47.91 34.02 31.44
N ARG A 277 48.12 34.41 32.71
CA ARG A 277 47.60 33.67 33.88
C ARG A 277 46.09 33.43 33.72
N PRO A 278 45.63 32.17 33.64
CA PRO A 278 44.20 31.90 33.55
C PRO A 278 43.56 32.21 34.91
N HIS A 279 42.56 33.11 34.94
CA HIS A 279 41.64 33.24 36.07
C HIS A 279 40.63 32.07 36.05
N VAL A 280 41.15 30.84 35.95
CA VAL A 280 40.35 29.62 35.87
C VAL A 280 40.56 28.90 37.20
N MET A 281 39.56 29.01 38.08
CA MET A 281 39.51 28.23 39.31
C MET A 281 38.79 26.92 39.04
N HIS A 282 39.52 25.81 39.06
CA HIS A 282 38.92 24.49 39.06
C HIS A 282 38.31 24.23 40.44
N VAL A 283 36.98 24.13 40.53
CA VAL A 283 36.29 23.74 41.76
C VAL A 283 36.19 22.22 41.77
N PRO A 284 37.00 21.49 42.58
CA PRO A 284 36.78 20.05 42.74
C PRO A 284 35.43 19.86 43.43
N GLU A 285 34.49 19.17 42.78
CA GLU A 285 33.19 18.87 43.37
C GLU A 285 33.37 18.14 44.72
N ARG A 286 32.88 18.76 45.81
CA ARG A 286 32.86 18.16 47.16
C ARG A 286 31.45 18.03 47.74
N ALA A 287 30.49 18.85 47.28
CA ALA A 287 29.06 18.72 47.57
C ALA A 287 28.22 19.48 46.51
N PRO A 288 26.94 19.10 46.28
CA PRO A 288 26.06 19.72 45.27
C PRO A 288 25.93 21.25 45.42
N ASP A 289 25.92 21.76 46.65
CA ASP A 289 25.66 23.18 46.95
C ASP A 289 26.91 24.06 46.89
N THR A 290 28.10 23.45 46.75
CA THR A 290 29.39 24.19 46.80
C THR A 290 29.50 25.26 45.71
N VAL A 291 29.06 24.94 44.49
CA VAL A 291 29.12 25.87 43.35
C VAL A 291 28.02 26.94 43.42
N PRO A 292 26.74 26.61 43.71
CA PRO A 292 25.70 27.59 43.99
C PRO A 292 26.04 28.59 45.10
N ASP A 293 26.55 28.12 46.25
CA ASP A 293 26.89 28.97 47.40
C ASP A 293 28.04 29.93 47.08
N LEU A 294 29.06 29.42 46.39
CA LEU A 294 30.18 30.24 45.92
C LEU A 294 29.71 31.32 44.94
N LEU A 295 28.88 30.96 43.95
CA LEU A 295 28.34 31.90 42.98
C LEU A 295 27.47 32.96 43.66
N THR A 296 26.62 32.54 44.60
CA THR A 296 25.78 33.41 45.44
C THR A 296 26.63 34.41 46.21
N GLY A 297 27.68 33.94 46.88
CA GLY A 297 28.61 34.78 47.62
C GLY A 297 29.41 35.75 46.75
N LEU A 298 29.76 35.36 45.52
CA LEU A 298 30.48 36.21 44.56
C LEU A 298 29.56 37.31 43.99
N LEU A 299 28.34 36.95 43.59
CA LEU A 299 27.34 37.88 43.06
C LEU A 299 26.87 38.89 44.11
N ALA A 300 26.63 38.44 45.35
CA ALA A 300 26.27 39.34 46.46
C ALA A 300 27.37 40.38 46.78
N ARG A 301 28.63 40.06 46.48
CA ARG A 301 29.78 40.97 46.62
C ARG A 301 30.06 41.81 45.36
N GLY A 302 29.28 41.64 44.30
CA GLY A 302 29.41 42.39 43.05
C GLY A 302 30.48 41.88 42.08
N HIS A 303 30.95 40.64 42.24
CA HIS A 303 31.91 40.05 41.30
C HIS A 303 31.22 39.57 40.01
N ARG A 304 31.92 39.69 38.89
CA ARG A 304 31.48 39.19 37.58
C ARG A 304 32.13 37.83 37.31
N VAL A 305 31.34 36.85 36.90
CA VAL A 305 31.77 35.43 36.87
C VAL A 305 31.33 34.76 35.56
N VAL A 306 32.21 33.95 34.99
CA VAL A 306 31.88 33.02 33.90
C VAL A 306 32.09 31.60 34.41
N VAL A 307 31.06 30.77 34.30
CA VAL A 307 31.06 29.37 34.71
C VAL A 307 30.92 28.50 33.47
N ALA A 308 31.94 27.66 33.23
CA ALA A 308 31.94 26.68 32.16
C ALA A 308 31.37 25.35 32.68
N THR A 309 30.29 24.86 32.07
CA THR A 309 29.66 23.58 32.43
C THR A 309 29.85 22.52 31.34
N SER A 310 29.62 21.24 31.68
CA SER A 310 29.74 20.09 30.77
C SER A 310 28.62 20.00 29.72
N GLY A 311 27.55 20.80 29.85
CA GLY A 311 26.47 20.87 28.88
C GLY A 311 25.27 21.70 29.28
N ALA A 312 24.35 21.95 28.34
CA ALA A 312 23.18 22.81 28.57
C ALA A 312 22.30 22.31 29.74
N ALA A 313 22.20 20.99 29.94
CA ALA A 313 21.53 20.41 31.10
C ALA A 313 22.25 20.74 32.42
N ALA A 314 23.59 20.72 32.46
CA ALA A 314 24.37 21.10 33.63
C ALA A 314 24.30 22.61 33.91
N SER A 315 24.32 23.45 32.86
CA SER A 315 24.04 24.89 32.98
C SER A 315 22.65 25.19 33.52
N ALA A 316 21.63 24.48 33.03
CA ALA A 316 20.26 24.63 33.50
C ALA A 316 20.10 24.14 34.95
N ALA A 317 20.71 23.00 35.30
CA ALA A 317 20.70 22.47 36.65
C ALA A 317 21.39 23.41 37.65
N LEU A 318 22.55 23.97 37.29
CA LEU A 318 23.24 24.94 38.14
C LEU A 318 22.45 26.25 38.29
N ARG A 319 21.84 26.74 37.21
CA ARG A 319 20.95 27.91 37.28
C ARG A 319 19.71 27.64 38.14
N ALA A 320 19.14 26.43 38.06
CA ALA A 320 17.99 26.02 38.86
C ALA A 320 18.33 25.84 40.35
N ALA A 321 19.59 25.53 40.67
CA ALA A 321 20.07 25.44 42.04
C ALA A 321 20.32 26.82 42.71
N LEU A 322 20.29 27.91 41.94
CA LEU A 322 20.38 29.26 42.49
C LEU A 322 18.99 29.76 42.93
N PRO A 323 18.93 30.60 43.98
CA PRO A 323 17.71 31.34 44.29
C PRO A 323 17.15 32.08 43.07
N PRO A 324 15.81 32.15 42.89
CA PRO A 324 15.19 32.74 41.69
C PRO A 324 15.70 34.15 41.37
N GLY A 325 15.78 35.01 42.40
CA GLY A 325 16.29 36.38 42.24
C GLY A 325 17.77 36.45 41.82
N LEU A 326 18.58 35.45 42.12
CA LEU A 326 19.97 35.35 41.66
C LEU A 326 20.08 34.72 40.27
N ALA A 327 19.23 33.73 39.97
CA ALA A 327 19.16 33.11 38.65
C ALA A 327 18.81 34.12 37.55
N ASP A 328 18.04 35.17 37.88
CA ASP A 328 17.72 36.30 36.99
C ASP A 328 18.95 37.15 36.61
N LEU A 329 20.01 37.12 37.42
CA LEU A 329 21.30 37.78 37.13
C LEU A 329 22.23 36.90 36.27
N THR A 330 21.76 35.73 35.83
CA THR A 330 22.57 34.75 35.10
C THR A 330 22.07 34.50 33.68
N VAL A 331 22.99 34.21 32.77
CA VAL A 331 22.70 33.80 31.39
C VAL A 331 23.19 32.38 31.15
N THR A 332 22.28 31.50 30.71
CA THR A 332 22.59 30.11 30.32
C THR A 332 22.57 29.86 28.81
N ASP A 333 22.11 30.85 28.02
CA ASP A 333 22.17 30.84 26.56
C ASP A 333 22.42 32.26 26.05
N PRO A 334 23.50 32.53 25.26
CA PRO A 334 23.82 33.87 24.78
C PRO A 334 22.68 34.59 24.04
N THR A 335 21.79 33.85 23.38
CA THR A 335 20.61 34.42 22.69
C THR A 335 19.66 35.15 23.65
N THR A 336 19.65 34.78 24.93
CA THR A 336 18.80 35.39 25.96
C THR A 336 19.47 36.56 26.66
N ALA A 337 20.76 36.81 26.42
CA ALA A 337 21.55 37.81 27.12
C ALA A 337 21.00 39.23 26.96
N GLY A 338 20.50 39.60 25.78
CA GLY A 338 19.88 40.92 25.54
C GLY A 338 18.65 41.15 26.43
N ARG A 339 17.73 40.16 26.47
CA ARG A 339 16.54 40.24 27.33
C ARG A 339 16.89 40.28 28.81
N VAL A 340 17.90 39.53 29.25
CA VAL A 340 18.37 39.54 30.63
C VAL A 340 19.03 40.88 30.98
N ALA A 341 19.84 41.43 30.09
CA ALA A 341 20.44 42.76 30.27
C ALA A 341 19.36 43.85 30.38
N ASP A 342 18.36 43.83 29.50
CA ASP A 342 17.23 44.79 29.56
C ASP A 342 16.42 44.63 30.85
N ALA A 343 16.16 43.40 31.29
CA ALA A 343 15.52 43.13 32.57
C ALA A 343 16.35 43.67 33.75
N ILE A 344 17.69 43.58 33.68
CA ILE A 344 18.57 44.11 34.71
C ILE A 344 18.54 45.65 34.75
N LEU A 345 18.48 46.29 33.59
CA LEU A 345 18.47 47.75 33.48
C LEU A 345 17.13 48.36 33.92
N THR A 346 16.02 47.66 33.66
CA THR A 346 14.66 48.13 33.90
C THR A 346 14.13 47.82 35.30
N ARG A 347 14.65 46.78 35.97
CA ARG A 347 14.20 46.38 37.30
C ARG A 347 14.62 47.39 38.38
N GLY A 348 13.67 47.78 39.23
CA GLY A 348 13.91 48.60 40.41
C GLY A 348 14.76 47.87 41.46
N VAL A 349 15.52 48.63 42.26
CA VAL A 349 16.29 48.07 43.37
C VAL A 349 15.33 47.73 44.51
N PRO A 350 15.35 46.50 45.05
CA PRO A 350 14.49 46.12 46.19
C PRO A 350 14.83 46.95 47.45
N ASP A 351 13.84 47.18 48.30
CA ASP A 351 14.03 47.81 49.61
C ASP A 351 14.71 46.81 50.57
N LEU A 352 16.01 47.02 50.79
CA LEU A 352 16.82 46.17 51.65
C LEU A 352 16.39 46.24 53.11
N ASP A 353 15.91 47.40 53.58
CA ASP A 353 15.53 47.59 54.98
C ASP A 353 14.21 46.86 55.30
N ALA A 354 13.27 46.87 54.35
CA ALA A 354 12.04 46.08 54.44
C ALA A 354 12.31 44.57 54.47
N LEU A 355 13.14 44.06 53.55
CA LEU A 355 13.51 42.64 53.50
C LEU A 355 14.31 42.19 54.75
N ALA A 356 15.15 43.06 55.31
CA ALA A 356 15.84 42.78 56.56
C ALA A 356 14.88 42.73 57.76
N ALA A 357 13.85 43.58 57.79
CA ALA A 357 12.81 43.52 58.82
C ALA A 357 11.97 42.23 58.71
N GLU A 358 11.64 41.81 57.49
CA GLU A 358 10.94 40.54 57.23
C GLU A 358 11.76 39.31 57.64
N GLU A 359 13.08 39.30 57.37
CA GLU A 359 13.98 38.22 57.82
C GLU A 359 13.98 38.10 59.33
N LYS A 360 14.07 39.24 60.03
CA LYS A 360 14.06 39.31 61.48
C LYS A 360 12.72 38.79 62.06
N ALA A 361 11.60 39.14 61.45
CA ALA A 361 10.28 38.66 61.85
C ALA A 361 10.11 37.14 61.62
N ALA A 362 10.52 36.64 60.46
CA ALA A 362 10.51 35.20 60.16
C ALA A 362 11.42 34.41 61.12
N SER A 363 12.60 34.95 61.46
CA SER A 363 13.50 34.33 62.44
C SER A 363 12.90 34.29 63.84
N ALA A 364 12.17 35.33 64.27
CA ALA A 364 11.47 35.35 65.55
C ALA A 364 10.32 34.34 65.59
N GLN A 365 9.60 34.15 64.48
CA GLN A 365 8.53 33.15 64.36
C GLN A 365 9.07 31.72 64.48
N VAL A 366 10.18 31.40 63.82
CA VAL A 366 10.87 30.09 63.96
C VAL A 366 11.29 29.85 65.41
N ALA A 367 11.83 30.87 66.09
CA ALA A 367 12.21 30.76 67.50
C ALA A 367 10.98 30.47 68.39
N GLY A 368 9.89 31.22 68.22
CA GLY A 368 8.66 31.03 69.00
C GLY A 368 7.99 29.66 68.77
N LEU A 369 8.07 29.11 67.55
CA LEU A 369 7.56 27.76 67.25
C LEU A 369 8.46 26.66 67.86
N ARG A 370 9.79 26.84 67.88
CA ARG A 370 10.72 25.93 68.57
C ARG A 370 10.48 25.90 70.09
N ASP A 371 10.19 27.06 70.68
CA ASP A 371 9.89 27.14 72.11
C ASP A 371 8.54 26.47 72.44
N ARG A 372 7.50 26.69 71.64
CA ARG A 372 6.21 25.98 71.82
C ARG A 372 6.31 24.47 71.65
N LEU A 373 7.17 23.99 70.75
CA LEU A 373 7.45 22.56 70.59
C LEU A 373 8.18 21.98 71.81
N ARG A 374 8.95 22.81 72.54
CA ARG A 374 9.62 22.43 73.79
C ARG A 374 8.65 22.37 74.98
N ASP A 375 7.63 23.23 75.00
CA ASP A 375 6.72 23.40 76.14
C ASP A 375 5.47 22.46 76.13
N GLY A 376 5.23 21.72 75.04
CA GLY A 376 4.14 20.73 74.93
C GLY A 376 2.75 21.30 74.60
N VAL A 377 1.84 20.48 74.07
CA VAL A 377 0.50 20.92 73.60
C VAL A 377 -0.62 20.31 74.45
N ALA A 378 -1.49 21.15 75.01
CA ALA A 378 -2.72 20.69 75.67
C ALA A 378 -3.77 20.27 74.63
N GLU A 379 -4.35 19.09 74.81
CA GLU A 379 -5.41 18.55 73.94
C GLU A 379 -6.76 19.23 74.23
N GLU A 380 -7.36 19.83 73.22
CA GLU A 380 -8.78 20.19 73.22
C GLU A 380 -9.60 19.07 72.58
N SER A 381 -10.40 18.39 73.38
CA SER A 381 -11.37 17.40 72.94
C SER A 381 -12.64 18.09 72.44
N GLY A 382 -12.83 18.13 71.12
CA GLY A 382 -14.09 18.53 70.49
C GLY A 382 -14.99 17.31 70.25
N GLU A 383 -16.22 17.36 70.76
CA GLU A 383 -17.24 16.32 70.60
C GLU A 383 -17.77 16.22 69.16
N GLY A 384 -17.64 15.03 68.55
CA GLY A 384 -18.21 14.66 67.24
C GLY A 384 -17.21 14.01 66.29
N ARG A 385 -17.60 12.97 65.54
CA ARG A 385 -16.73 12.39 64.50
C ARG A 385 -16.54 13.43 63.37
N PRO A 386 -15.30 13.82 63.04
CA PRO A 386 -15.05 14.91 62.08
C PRO A 386 -15.55 14.64 60.65
N ASP A 387 -15.71 13.37 60.27
CA ASP A 387 -16.30 12.93 59.00
C ASP A 387 -17.76 13.38 58.84
N ASP A 388 -18.56 13.32 59.92
CA ASP A 388 -19.99 13.66 59.87
C ASP A 388 -20.23 15.16 59.66
N ARG A 389 -19.35 16.01 60.20
CA ARG A 389 -19.38 17.46 59.97
C ARG A 389 -19.00 17.82 58.55
N LEU A 390 -17.96 17.19 57.99
CA LEU A 390 -17.50 17.46 56.62
C LEU A 390 -18.56 17.08 55.58
N ARG A 391 -19.28 15.97 55.79
CA ARG A 391 -20.40 15.57 54.91
C ARG A 391 -21.58 16.54 54.97
N ALA A 392 -21.86 17.14 56.13
CA ALA A 392 -22.95 18.10 56.29
C ALA A 392 -22.69 19.46 55.59
N GLU A 393 -21.44 19.83 55.34
CA GLU A 393 -21.07 21.11 54.69
C GLU A 393 -21.39 21.13 53.18
N ALA A 394 -21.44 19.98 52.51
CA ALA A 394 -21.70 19.89 51.06
C ALA A 394 -22.45 18.60 50.69
N PRO A 395 -23.75 18.47 51.03
CA PRO A 395 -24.52 17.24 50.87
C PRO A 395 -24.57 16.74 49.42
N ASP A 396 -24.60 17.64 48.43
CA ASP A 396 -24.65 17.29 47.00
C ASP A 396 -23.34 16.67 46.46
N LEU A 397 -22.23 16.79 47.19
CA LEU A 397 -20.91 16.27 46.83
C LEU A 397 -20.47 15.12 47.75
N ALA A 398 -21.14 14.98 48.91
CA ALA A 398 -20.83 14.03 49.97
C ALA A 398 -21.07 12.56 49.61
N TRP A 399 -21.65 12.28 48.45
CA TRP A 399 -21.77 10.92 47.90
C TRP A 399 -20.42 10.34 47.47
N MET A 400 -19.41 11.18 47.18
CA MET A 400 -18.07 10.73 46.80
C MET A 400 -17.35 10.17 48.04
N PRO A 401 -16.94 8.88 48.05
CA PRO A 401 -16.26 8.30 49.20
C PRO A 401 -14.93 9.01 49.49
N LEU A 402 -14.51 9.01 50.77
CA LEU A 402 -13.25 9.62 51.19
C LEU A 402 -12.15 8.56 51.24
N LEU A 403 -11.04 8.82 50.54
CA LEU A 403 -9.83 8.00 50.60
C LEU A 403 -8.63 8.88 50.99
N PRO A 404 -7.67 8.38 51.80
CA PRO A 404 -6.40 9.07 52.02
C PRO A 404 -5.61 9.24 50.71
N ASP A 405 -4.77 10.29 50.64
CA ASP A 405 -3.81 10.52 49.55
C ASP A 405 -4.40 10.55 48.11
N MET A 406 -5.64 11.01 47.98
CA MET A 406 -6.29 11.14 46.67
C MET A 406 -5.46 12.01 45.68
N PRO A 407 -5.26 11.53 44.43
CA PRO A 407 -4.52 12.28 43.42
C PRO A 407 -5.22 13.60 43.04
N PRO A 408 -4.47 14.56 42.46
CA PRO A 408 -4.99 15.90 42.17
C PRO A 408 -6.18 15.94 41.20
N GLY A 409 -6.36 14.90 40.38
CA GLY A 409 -7.53 14.73 39.51
C GLY A 409 -8.03 13.28 39.51
N PRO A 410 -9.26 13.04 39.03
CA PRO A 410 -9.85 11.71 38.98
C PRO A 410 -9.12 10.80 37.96
N PRO A 411 -9.14 9.46 38.17
CA PRO A 411 -8.49 8.49 37.27
C PRO A 411 -9.12 8.39 35.88
N ILE A 412 -10.37 8.85 35.77
CA ILE A 412 -11.14 8.94 34.54
C ILE A 412 -11.77 10.33 34.46
N SER A 413 -11.88 10.85 33.24
CA SER A 413 -12.52 12.14 32.98
C SER A 413 -14.03 12.09 33.24
N ARG A 414 -14.65 13.26 33.34
CA ARG A 414 -16.10 13.40 33.43
C ARG A 414 -16.87 12.64 32.34
N SER A 415 -16.41 12.73 31.09
CA SER A 415 -17.04 12.04 29.96
C SER A 415 -16.90 10.53 30.07
N GLU A 416 -15.73 10.04 30.49
CA GLU A 416 -15.49 8.62 30.74
C GLU A 416 -16.29 8.09 31.93
N ALA A 417 -16.52 8.90 32.97
CA ALA A 417 -17.37 8.53 34.10
C ALA A 417 -18.85 8.41 33.69
N ALA A 418 -19.34 9.33 32.86
CA ALA A 418 -20.69 9.24 32.28
C ALA A 418 -20.82 8.02 31.36
N GLU A 419 -19.81 7.75 30.52
CA GLU A 419 -19.72 6.55 29.68
C GLU A 419 -19.76 5.28 30.55
N LEU A 420 -18.94 5.19 31.59
CA LEU A 420 -18.87 4.02 32.48
C LEU A 420 -20.20 3.74 33.19
N VAL A 421 -20.93 4.77 33.64
CA VAL A 421 -22.26 4.59 34.26
C VAL A 421 -23.24 3.95 33.28
N VAL A 422 -23.27 4.41 32.03
CA VAL A 422 -24.13 3.82 30.99
C VAL A 422 -23.70 2.38 30.70
N LEU A 423 -22.40 2.15 30.54
CA LEU A 423 -21.86 0.81 30.28
C LEU A 423 -22.18 -0.17 31.41
N LEU A 424 -22.09 0.23 32.67
CA LEU A 424 -22.45 -0.60 33.82
C LEU A 424 -23.96 -0.89 33.85
N ALA A 425 -24.80 0.13 33.64
CA ALA A 425 -26.25 -0.03 33.63
C ALA A 425 -26.76 -0.94 32.49
N GLU A 426 -26.09 -0.93 31.35
CA GLU A 426 -26.39 -1.80 30.20
C GLU A 426 -25.65 -3.15 30.24
N GLU A 427 -24.94 -3.48 31.34
CA GLU A 427 -24.24 -4.75 31.46
C GLU A 427 -25.22 -5.93 31.54
N THR A 428 -25.12 -6.83 30.57
CA THR A 428 -25.83 -8.11 30.57
C THR A 428 -24.86 -9.28 30.74
N PRO A 429 -25.30 -10.42 31.29
CA PRO A 429 -24.48 -11.64 31.34
C PRO A 429 -23.96 -12.07 29.96
N GLU A 430 -24.76 -11.88 28.92
CA GLU A 430 -24.42 -12.19 27.53
C GLU A 430 -23.29 -11.28 27.02
N ARG A 431 -23.39 -9.96 27.24
CA ARG A 431 -22.35 -8.98 26.87
C ARG A 431 -21.03 -9.28 27.59
N LYS A 432 -21.11 -9.63 28.88
CA LYS A 432 -19.95 -10.03 29.69
C LYS A 432 -19.26 -11.29 29.17
N ALA A 433 -20.04 -12.27 28.71
CA ALA A 433 -19.49 -13.50 28.13
C ALA A 433 -18.76 -13.28 26.79
N ARG A 434 -19.01 -12.16 26.08
CA ARG A 434 -18.36 -11.83 24.79
C ARG A 434 -16.84 -11.66 24.91
N THR A 435 -16.32 -11.21 26.05
CA THR A 435 -14.87 -11.00 26.21
C THR A 435 -14.06 -12.31 26.19
N ALA A 436 -14.70 -13.43 26.54
CA ALA A 436 -14.12 -14.77 26.42
C ALA A 436 -14.16 -15.34 25.00
N GLN A 437 -14.87 -14.69 24.07
CA GLN A 437 -14.96 -15.08 22.67
C GLN A 437 -13.79 -14.49 21.87
N ARG A 438 -13.37 -15.21 20.82
CA ARG A 438 -12.35 -14.75 19.87
C ARG A 438 -12.88 -13.54 19.11
N ASP A 439 -11.98 -12.58 18.91
CA ASP A 439 -12.26 -11.39 18.13
C ASP A 439 -12.25 -11.73 16.64
N VAL A 440 -13.43 -11.90 16.04
CA VAL A 440 -13.59 -12.14 14.60
C VAL A 440 -14.02 -10.83 13.96
N ASP A 441 -13.31 -10.41 12.91
CA ASP A 441 -13.69 -9.23 12.14
C ASP A 441 -14.68 -9.63 11.03
N PRO A 442 -15.93 -9.13 11.04
CA PRO A 442 -16.86 -9.31 9.93
C PRO A 442 -16.29 -8.82 8.59
N GLY A 443 -15.41 -7.82 8.59
CA GLY A 443 -14.77 -7.29 7.38
C GLY A 443 -13.72 -8.23 6.77
N ALA A 444 -13.21 -9.19 7.54
CA ALA A 444 -12.32 -10.24 7.06
C ALA A 444 -13.09 -11.42 6.44
N LEU A 445 -14.41 -11.47 6.61
CA LEU A 445 -15.27 -12.49 6.01
C LEU A 445 -15.80 -12.01 4.64
N PRO A 446 -16.15 -12.94 3.74
CA PRO A 446 -16.75 -12.60 2.45
C PRO A 446 -18.01 -11.74 2.60
N SER A 447 -18.19 -10.74 1.75
CA SER A 447 -19.37 -9.86 1.86
C SER A 447 -20.68 -10.61 1.58
N ALA A 448 -21.77 -10.20 2.23
CA ALA A 448 -23.09 -10.79 1.99
C ALA A 448 -23.59 -10.62 0.53
N ALA A 449 -23.14 -9.57 -0.17
CA ALA A 449 -23.44 -9.39 -1.60
C ALA A 449 -22.69 -10.41 -2.46
N TYR A 450 -21.42 -10.67 -2.13
CA TYR A 450 -20.61 -11.66 -2.82
C TYR A 450 -21.17 -13.08 -2.67
N VAL A 451 -21.46 -13.52 -1.43
CA VAL A 451 -22.04 -14.85 -1.16
C VAL A 451 -23.40 -15.03 -1.84
N ARG A 452 -24.23 -13.99 -1.83
CA ARG A 452 -25.51 -13.99 -2.56
C ARG A 452 -25.33 -14.20 -4.06
N THR A 453 -24.37 -13.50 -4.67
CA THR A 453 -24.08 -13.64 -6.10
C THR A 453 -23.67 -15.07 -6.45
N LEU A 454 -22.85 -15.71 -5.61
CA LEU A 454 -22.46 -17.11 -5.80
C LEU A 454 -23.64 -18.09 -5.69
N ILE A 455 -24.50 -17.92 -4.69
CA ILE A 455 -25.71 -18.75 -4.49
C ILE A 455 -26.72 -18.54 -5.64
N GLU A 456 -26.92 -17.29 -6.07
CA GLU A 456 -27.78 -16.97 -7.22
C GLU A 456 -27.20 -17.54 -8.52
N ALA A 457 -25.88 -17.52 -8.70
CA ALA A 457 -25.22 -18.12 -9.84
C ALA A 457 -25.35 -19.66 -9.85
N GLU A 458 -25.15 -20.33 -8.70
CA GLU A 458 -25.34 -21.77 -8.53
C GLU A 458 -26.78 -22.17 -8.85
N SER A 459 -27.77 -21.50 -8.25
CA SER A 459 -29.20 -21.78 -8.45
C SER A 459 -29.63 -21.52 -9.89
N ALA A 460 -29.24 -20.39 -10.50
CA ALA A 460 -29.57 -20.10 -11.89
C ALA A 460 -28.91 -21.10 -12.87
N ALA A 461 -27.69 -21.56 -12.58
CA ALA A 461 -27.05 -22.63 -13.32
C ALA A 461 -27.81 -23.96 -13.17
N ALA A 462 -28.24 -24.30 -11.94
CA ALA A 462 -28.98 -25.52 -11.65
C ALA A 462 -30.36 -25.52 -12.34
N GLU A 463 -31.09 -24.40 -12.32
CA GLU A 463 -32.37 -24.26 -13.00
C GLU A 463 -32.27 -24.37 -14.53
N ARG A 464 -31.21 -23.83 -15.14
CA ARG A 464 -30.95 -23.98 -16.58
C ARG A 464 -30.65 -25.44 -16.92
N ALA A 465 -29.78 -26.08 -16.14
CA ALA A 465 -29.40 -27.47 -16.32
C ALA A 465 -30.58 -28.45 -16.12
N GLU A 466 -31.47 -28.20 -15.15
CA GLU A 466 -32.62 -29.08 -14.88
C GLU A 466 -33.72 -28.93 -15.93
N ARG A 467 -34.05 -27.70 -16.36
CA ARG A 467 -35.08 -27.45 -17.40
C ARG A 467 -34.78 -28.13 -18.73
N SER A 468 -33.50 -28.32 -19.05
CA SER A 468 -33.05 -28.88 -20.32
C SER A 468 -32.45 -30.28 -20.18
N LYS A 469 -32.63 -30.92 -19.03
CA LYS A 469 -32.06 -32.23 -18.72
C LYS A 469 -32.66 -33.32 -19.61
N THR A 470 -31.78 -34.02 -20.31
CA THR A 470 -32.09 -35.24 -21.06
C THR A 470 -31.24 -36.41 -20.57
N ASP A 471 -31.68 -37.64 -20.80
CA ASP A 471 -30.88 -38.83 -20.46
C ASP A 471 -29.52 -38.88 -21.19
N LEU A 472 -29.41 -38.25 -22.36
CA LEU A 472 -28.13 -38.09 -23.05
C LEU A 472 -27.25 -37.06 -22.36
N SER A 473 -27.79 -35.90 -21.96
CA SER A 473 -27.01 -34.89 -21.23
C SER A 473 -26.48 -35.40 -19.88
N ARG A 474 -27.21 -36.30 -19.22
CA ARG A 474 -26.76 -36.96 -17.97
C ARG A 474 -25.55 -37.85 -18.23
N ARG A 475 -25.66 -38.77 -19.19
CA ARG A 475 -24.56 -39.69 -19.57
C ARG A 475 -23.31 -38.94 -20.04
N LEU A 476 -23.48 -37.84 -20.80
CA LEU A 476 -22.37 -36.99 -21.22
C LEU A 476 -21.70 -36.31 -20.02
N ARG A 477 -22.47 -35.80 -19.06
CA ARG A 477 -21.95 -35.16 -17.85
C ARG A 477 -21.13 -36.12 -16.96
N ASP A 478 -21.50 -37.39 -16.94
CA ASP A 478 -20.79 -38.43 -16.19
C ASP A 478 -19.46 -38.84 -16.85
N THR A 479 -19.13 -38.26 -18.00
CA THR A 479 -17.88 -38.53 -18.72
C THR A 479 -16.81 -37.48 -18.41
N ASP A 480 -15.56 -37.77 -18.78
CA ASP A 480 -14.41 -36.91 -18.53
C ASP A 480 -14.53 -35.49 -19.14
N VAL A 481 -14.04 -34.48 -18.41
CA VAL A 481 -14.12 -33.06 -18.81
C VAL A 481 -13.31 -32.77 -20.08
N THR A 482 -12.17 -33.43 -20.28
CA THR A 482 -11.36 -33.24 -21.49
C THR A 482 -12.06 -33.79 -22.72
N LEU A 483 -12.82 -34.88 -22.56
CA LEU A 483 -13.67 -35.41 -23.62
C LEU A 483 -14.77 -34.41 -23.98
N LEU A 484 -15.47 -33.85 -22.98
CA LEU A 484 -16.52 -32.87 -23.20
C LEU A 484 -16.02 -31.61 -23.93
N ALA A 485 -14.84 -31.12 -23.57
CA ALA A 485 -14.20 -29.99 -24.26
C ALA A 485 -13.89 -30.30 -25.73
N ARG A 486 -13.38 -31.51 -26.03
CA ARG A 486 -13.14 -31.93 -27.43
C ARG A 486 -14.43 -32.06 -28.23
N LEU A 487 -15.48 -32.63 -27.62
CA LEU A 487 -16.80 -32.74 -28.24
C LEU A 487 -17.39 -31.34 -28.53
N ASP A 488 -17.21 -30.37 -27.63
CA ASP A 488 -17.66 -28.99 -27.81
C ASP A 488 -16.90 -28.27 -28.95
N GLY A 489 -15.59 -28.49 -29.04
CA GLY A 489 -14.77 -28.00 -30.15
C GLY A 489 -15.29 -28.50 -31.50
N ASN A 490 -15.57 -29.81 -31.61
CA ASN A 490 -16.10 -30.40 -32.84
C ASN A 490 -17.52 -29.90 -33.15
N ALA A 491 -18.39 -29.80 -32.15
CA ALA A 491 -19.72 -29.22 -32.31
C ALA A 491 -19.67 -27.77 -32.81
N SER A 492 -18.70 -26.98 -32.32
CA SER A 492 -18.48 -25.59 -32.71
C SER A 492 -18.01 -25.46 -34.16
N VAL A 493 -17.10 -26.32 -34.62
CA VAL A 493 -16.65 -26.37 -36.03
C VAL A 493 -17.84 -26.64 -36.96
N VAL A 494 -18.65 -27.66 -36.64
CA VAL A 494 -19.83 -27.99 -37.45
C VAL A 494 -20.87 -26.87 -37.41
N ALA A 495 -21.11 -26.26 -36.23
CA ALA A 495 -22.04 -25.15 -36.10
C ALA A 495 -21.60 -23.92 -36.91
N ALA A 496 -20.30 -23.64 -36.99
CA ALA A 496 -19.76 -22.56 -37.83
C ALA A 496 -20.00 -22.85 -39.33
N ALA A 497 -19.73 -24.08 -39.77
CA ALA A 497 -19.99 -24.46 -41.16
C ALA A 497 -21.50 -24.40 -41.51
N LEU A 498 -22.38 -24.81 -40.61
CA LEU A 498 -23.83 -24.69 -40.81
C LEU A 498 -24.29 -23.22 -40.87
N ARG A 499 -23.73 -22.33 -40.02
CA ARG A 499 -23.95 -20.87 -40.09
C ARG A 499 -23.57 -20.31 -41.46
N ASP A 500 -22.38 -20.63 -41.94
CA ASP A 500 -21.87 -20.16 -43.24
C ASP A 500 -22.76 -20.63 -44.42
N LEU A 501 -23.43 -21.77 -44.25
CA LEU A 501 -24.37 -22.33 -45.22
C LEU A 501 -25.80 -21.76 -45.09
N GLY A 502 -26.07 -20.96 -44.06
CA GLY A 502 -27.40 -20.47 -43.72
C GLY A 502 -28.33 -21.55 -43.13
N LEU A 503 -27.76 -22.62 -42.58
CA LEU A 503 -28.47 -23.76 -41.99
C LEU A 503 -28.50 -23.67 -40.45
N ASP A 504 -28.89 -22.50 -39.95
CA ASP A 504 -28.94 -22.23 -38.53
C ASP A 504 -30.22 -22.75 -37.87
N GLY A 505 -30.13 -22.93 -36.55
CA GLY A 505 -31.27 -23.30 -35.73
C GLY A 505 -31.72 -24.75 -35.91
N HIS A 506 -33.02 -24.98 -35.78
CA HIS A 506 -33.60 -26.32 -35.77
C HIS A 506 -33.75 -26.87 -37.20
N PRO A 507 -33.26 -28.08 -37.51
CA PRO A 507 -33.27 -28.64 -38.87
C PRO A 507 -34.66 -28.76 -39.52
N GLY A 508 -35.73 -28.79 -38.72
CA GLY A 508 -37.11 -28.77 -39.23
C GLY A 508 -37.52 -27.49 -39.97
N GLY A 509 -36.75 -26.40 -39.83
CA GLY A 509 -36.97 -25.15 -40.56
C GLY A 509 -36.10 -24.98 -41.81
N TRP A 510 -35.20 -25.93 -42.11
CA TRP A 510 -34.33 -25.82 -43.26
C TRP A 510 -35.10 -26.04 -44.56
N ASN A 511 -34.69 -25.32 -45.62
CA ASN A 511 -35.29 -25.51 -46.94
C ASN A 511 -34.88 -26.88 -47.50
N PRO A 512 -35.81 -27.83 -47.73
CA PRO A 512 -35.47 -29.16 -48.25
C PRO A 512 -34.95 -29.12 -49.69
N ALA A 513 -35.21 -28.05 -50.44
CA ALA A 513 -34.66 -27.84 -51.78
C ALA A 513 -33.22 -27.30 -51.77
N ASP A 514 -32.67 -26.96 -50.59
CA ASP A 514 -31.29 -26.50 -50.48
C ASP A 514 -30.31 -27.68 -50.61
N LEU A 515 -29.38 -27.58 -51.57
CA LEU A 515 -28.36 -28.59 -51.81
C LEU A 515 -27.54 -28.93 -50.56
N ALA A 516 -27.28 -27.97 -49.67
CA ALA A 516 -26.46 -28.18 -48.49
C ALA A 516 -27.17 -29.06 -47.46
N VAL A 517 -28.50 -28.99 -47.39
CA VAL A 517 -29.34 -29.86 -46.55
C VAL A 517 -29.25 -31.30 -47.03
N GLY A 518 -29.40 -31.52 -48.34
CA GLY A 518 -29.27 -32.84 -48.96
C GLY A 518 -27.86 -33.43 -48.79
N ALA A 519 -26.83 -32.64 -49.09
CA ALA A 519 -25.43 -33.07 -48.97
C ALA A 519 -25.04 -33.41 -47.54
N PHE A 520 -25.39 -32.56 -46.56
CA PHE A 520 -25.09 -32.82 -45.15
C PHE A 520 -25.89 -34.01 -44.61
N GLY A 521 -27.18 -34.11 -44.96
CA GLY A 521 -28.02 -35.24 -44.57
C GLY A 521 -27.56 -36.58 -45.16
N ASP A 522 -27.09 -36.60 -46.40
CA ASP A 522 -26.48 -37.78 -47.02
C ASP A 522 -25.12 -38.13 -46.39
N ALA A 523 -24.28 -37.13 -46.11
CA ALA A 523 -22.99 -37.33 -45.47
C ALA A 523 -23.13 -37.90 -44.05
N LEU A 524 -24.07 -37.39 -43.24
CA LEU A 524 -24.36 -37.94 -41.91
C LEU A 524 -24.79 -39.41 -41.98
N ALA A 525 -25.64 -39.74 -42.95
CA ALA A 525 -26.22 -41.06 -43.15
C ALA A 525 -25.33 -42.03 -43.96
N GLY A 526 -24.17 -41.60 -44.45
CA GLY A 526 -23.31 -42.39 -45.32
C GLY A 526 -23.93 -42.73 -46.68
N ARG A 527 -24.90 -41.95 -47.17
CA ARG A 527 -25.57 -42.18 -48.45
C ARG A 527 -24.78 -41.58 -49.61
N ARG A 528 -24.77 -42.28 -50.74
CA ARG A 528 -24.21 -41.81 -52.03
C ARG A 528 -22.77 -41.25 -51.95
N PRO A 529 -21.83 -41.83 -51.17
CA PRO A 529 -20.51 -41.23 -50.96
C PRO A 529 -19.70 -41.07 -52.25
N LEU A 530 -19.79 -42.04 -53.17
CA LEU A 530 -19.11 -42.00 -54.47
C LEU A 530 -19.65 -40.89 -55.37
N ILE A 531 -20.96 -40.62 -55.32
CA ILE A 531 -21.59 -39.56 -56.13
C ILE A 531 -21.12 -38.19 -55.63
N TRP A 532 -21.17 -37.95 -54.33
CA TRP A 532 -20.70 -36.69 -53.73
C TRP A 532 -19.19 -36.48 -53.87
N SER A 533 -18.39 -37.55 -53.87
CA SER A 533 -16.96 -37.48 -54.24
C SER A 533 -16.78 -37.03 -55.68
N ARG A 534 -17.55 -37.62 -56.61
CA ARG A 534 -17.48 -37.25 -58.01
C ARG A 534 -17.91 -35.81 -58.27
N VAL A 535 -18.93 -35.31 -57.57
CA VAL A 535 -19.33 -33.90 -57.62
C VAL A 535 -18.18 -33.01 -57.13
N ALA A 536 -17.55 -33.34 -56.02
CA ALA A 536 -16.44 -32.55 -55.48
C ALA A 536 -15.22 -32.54 -56.41
N GLU A 537 -14.89 -33.65 -57.09
CA GLU A 537 -13.82 -33.72 -58.09
C GLU A 537 -14.03 -32.74 -59.26
N MET A 538 -15.28 -32.41 -59.59
CA MET A 538 -15.62 -31.46 -60.66
C MET A 538 -15.48 -29.99 -60.26
N THR A 539 -15.12 -29.69 -59.00
CA THR A 539 -14.90 -28.30 -58.53
C THR A 539 -13.89 -27.55 -59.40
N ALA A 540 -12.79 -28.19 -59.78
CA ALA A 540 -11.77 -27.58 -60.63
C ALA A 540 -12.31 -27.22 -62.02
N ARG A 541 -13.25 -28.01 -62.56
CA ARG A 541 -13.92 -27.72 -63.85
C ARG A 541 -14.89 -26.54 -63.73
N ALA A 542 -15.63 -26.45 -62.63
CA ALA A 542 -16.49 -25.28 -62.37
C ALA A 542 -15.69 -23.98 -62.24
N GLN A 543 -14.57 -24.01 -61.51
CA GLN A 543 -13.68 -22.86 -61.38
C GLN A 543 -12.96 -22.52 -62.69
N TRP A 544 -12.60 -23.52 -63.51
CA TRP A 544 -12.07 -23.27 -64.85
C TRP A 544 -13.10 -22.55 -65.73
N ALA A 545 -14.37 -23.00 -65.72
CA ALA A 545 -15.43 -22.37 -66.50
C ALA A 545 -15.68 -20.91 -66.07
N GLU A 546 -15.57 -20.60 -64.77
CA GLU A 546 -15.70 -19.24 -64.25
C GLU A 546 -14.56 -18.33 -64.74
N ARG A 547 -13.31 -18.82 -64.69
CA ARG A 547 -12.17 -18.08 -65.24
C ARG A 547 -12.31 -17.86 -66.75
N ALA A 548 -12.70 -18.91 -67.49
CA ALA A 548 -12.91 -18.86 -68.92
C ALA A 548 -14.01 -17.86 -69.34
N LEU A 549 -15.03 -17.65 -68.50
CA LEU A 549 -16.03 -16.59 -68.73
C LEU A 549 -15.47 -15.18 -68.52
N GLY A 550 -14.46 -15.03 -67.67
CA GLY A 550 -13.72 -13.78 -67.53
C GLY A 550 -13.01 -13.40 -68.83
N ASP A 551 -12.42 -14.38 -69.51
CA ASP A 551 -11.76 -14.18 -70.82
C ASP A 551 -12.75 -13.84 -71.94
N LEU A 552 -14.03 -14.20 -71.78
CA LEU A 552 -15.12 -13.90 -72.72
C LEU A 552 -15.82 -12.56 -72.42
N TYR A 553 -15.42 -11.86 -71.36
CA TYR A 553 -16.11 -10.66 -70.89
C TYR A 553 -16.09 -9.53 -71.95
N GLY A 554 -17.27 -9.00 -72.27
CA GLY A 554 -17.43 -7.93 -73.26
C GLY A 554 -17.72 -8.40 -74.69
N HIS A 555 -17.74 -9.72 -74.94
CA HIS A 555 -18.07 -10.30 -76.24
C HIS A 555 -19.41 -11.03 -76.22
N ARG A 556 -20.26 -10.80 -77.24
CA ARG A 556 -21.51 -11.54 -77.44
C ARG A 556 -21.31 -12.65 -78.46
N ILE A 557 -21.49 -13.90 -78.02
CA ILE A 557 -21.33 -15.10 -78.87
C ILE A 557 -22.70 -15.74 -79.12
N ASP A 558 -23.14 -15.70 -80.37
CA ASP A 558 -24.41 -16.26 -80.81
C ASP A 558 -24.17 -17.60 -81.52
N LEU A 559 -24.85 -18.65 -81.07
CA LEU A 559 -24.79 -20.01 -81.61
C LEU A 559 -26.21 -20.52 -81.93
N PRO A 560 -26.38 -21.42 -82.91
CA PRO A 560 -27.67 -22.04 -83.18
C PRO A 560 -28.12 -22.92 -82.00
N ALA A 561 -29.43 -22.96 -81.75
CA ALA A 561 -30.02 -23.64 -80.59
C ALA A 561 -29.66 -25.15 -80.52
N ASP A 562 -29.62 -25.83 -81.67
CA ASP A 562 -29.33 -27.27 -81.78
C ASP A 562 -27.88 -27.56 -82.19
N ALA A 563 -26.95 -26.69 -81.83
CA ALA A 563 -25.54 -26.84 -82.13
C ALA A 563 -24.93 -28.14 -81.56
N ASP A 564 -24.24 -28.92 -82.41
CA ASP A 564 -23.31 -29.96 -81.93
C ASP A 564 -22.08 -29.28 -81.31
N LEU A 565 -22.16 -29.02 -80.00
CA LEU A 565 -21.12 -28.30 -79.27
C LEU A 565 -19.74 -28.95 -79.41
N ARG A 566 -19.65 -30.29 -79.43
CA ARG A 566 -18.37 -31.00 -79.49
C ARG A 566 -17.78 -30.95 -80.88
N GLY A 567 -18.59 -31.21 -81.91
CA GLY A 567 -18.17 -31.10 -83.31
C GLY A 567 -17.75 -29.68 -83.66
N LEU A 568 -18.48 -28.66 -83.19
CA LEU A 568 -18.13 -27.25 -83.39
C LEU A 568 -16.88 -26.84 -82.61
N ALA A 569 -16.68 -27.32 -81.38
CA ALA A 569 -15.48 -26.99 -80.60
C ALA A 569 -14.21 -27.56 -81.25
N ALA A 570 -14.27 -28.80 -81.75
CA ALA A 570 -13.19 -29.43 -82.50
C ALA A 570 -12.90 -28.67 -83.80
N SER A 571 -13.96 -28.33 -84.57
CA SER A 571 -13.81 -27.57 -85.81
C SER A 571 -13.25 -26.16 -85.59
N ALA A 572 -13.63 -25.49 -84.49
CA ALA A 572 -13.09 -24.19 -84.10
C ALA A 572 -11.61 -24.28 -83.74
N HIS A 573 -11.21 -25.32 -83.01
CA HIS A 573 -9.82 -25.58 -82.63
C HIS A 573 -8.94 -25.87 -83.85
N ASP A 574 -9.37 -26.76 -84.73
CA ASP A 574 -8.63 -27.16 -85.92
C ASP A 574 -8.47 -25.98 -86.90
N LEU A 575 -9.52 -25.17 -87.07
CA LEU A 575 -9.44 -23.97 -87.90
C LEU A 575 -8.55 -22.90 -87.27
N ARG A 576 -8.63 -22.67 -85.95
CA ARG A 576 -7.73 -21.76 -85.23
C ARG A 576 -6.27 -22.17 -85.44
N ALA A 577 -5.95 -23.45 -85.27
CA ALA A 577 -4.60 -23.98 -85.45
C ALA A 577 -4.10 -23.79 -86.90
N TYR A 578 -4.97 -24.04 -87.89
CA TYR A 578 -4.64 -23.81 -89.30
C TYR A 578 -4.32 -22.34 -89.61
N LEU A 579 -5.13 -21.40 -89.10
CA LEU A 579 -4.92 -19.97 -89.33
C LEU A 579 -3.71 -19.42 -88.56
N ALA A 580 -3.50 -19.85 -87.31
CA ALA A 580 -2.32 -19.48 -86.52
C ALA A 580 -1.01 -20.01 -87.14
N GLY A 581 -1.06 -21.15 -87.84
CA GLY A 581 0.05 -21.71 -88.61
C GLY A 581 0.33 -21.04 -89.97
N GLY A 582 -0.31 -19.90 -90.27
CA GLY A 582 -0.14 -19.15 -91.53
C GLY A 582 -1.09 -19.55 -92.65
N GLY A 583 -2.10 -20.38 -92.38
CA GLY A 583 -3.18 -20.69 -93.31
C GLY A 583 -4.09 -19.49 -93.58
N ALA A 584 -4.72 -19.45 -94.76
CA ALA A 584 -5.64 -18.39 -95.15
C ALA A 584 -6.99 -18.98 -95.59
N LEU A 585 -8.09 -18.27 -95.31
CA LEU A 585 -9.44 -18.67 -95.75
C LEU A 585 -9.58 -18.49 -97.26
N LYS A 586 -9.78 -19.59 -97.99
CA LYS A 586 -9.89 -19.60 -99.46
C LYS A 586 -11.35 -19.75 -99.91
N ARG A 587 -11.66 -19.26 -101.12
CA ARG A 587 -12.98 -19.41 -101.76
C ARG A 587 -12.95 -20.55 -102.79
N GLY A 588 -14.08 -21.23 -103.00
CA GLY A 588 -14.21 -22.30 -103.99
C GLY A 588 -13.54 -23.64 -103.61
N PRO A 589 -13.12 -24.49 -104.58
CA PRO A 589 -12.56 -25.82 -104.32
C PRO A 589 -11.18 -25.81 -103.62
N LEU A 590 -10.61 -24.63 -103.36
CA LEU A 590 -9.30 -24.44 -102.73
C LEU A 590 -9.35 -24.40 -101.19
N ARG A 591 -10.50 -24.68 -100.56
CA ARG A 591 -10.68 -24.69 -99.09
C ARG A 591 -9.92 -25.85 -98.43
N SER A 592 -9.19 -25.56 -97.36
CA SER A 592 -8.51 -26.58 -96.55
C SER A 592 -9.51 -27.56 -95.92
N ALA A 593 -9.04 -28.73 -95.49
CA ALA A 593 -9.89 -29.69 -94.79
C ALA A 593 -10.49 -29.08 -93.50
N ALA A 594 -9.68 -28.36 -92.72
CA ALA A 594 -10.11 -27.64 -91.53
C ALA A 594 -11.16 -26.56 -91.84
N GLN A 595 -11.00 -25.78 -92.91
CA GLN A 595 -11.99 -24.79 -93.33
C GLN A 595 -13.30 -25.46 -93.79
N ARG A 596 -13.24 -26.60 -94.48
CA ARG A 596 -14.44 -27.35 -94.90
C ARG A 596 -15.21 -27.91 -93.71
N GLN A 597 -14.51 -28.43 -92.70
CA GLN A 597 -15.11 -28.94 -91.47
C GLN A 597 -15.71 -27.82 -90.61
N ALA A 598 -15.09 -26.65 -90.58
CA ALA A 598 -15.59 -25.47 -89.88
C ALA A 598 -16.62 -24.64 -90.66
N GLU A 599 -17.04 -25.04 -91.86
CA GLU A 599 -18.05 -24.31 -92.64
C GLU A 599 -19.37 -24.10 -91.87
N PRO A 600 -19.93 -25.10 -91.14
CA PRO A 600 -21.13 -24.89 -90.32
C PRO A 600 -20.91 -23.86 -89.21
N LEU A 601 -19.71 -23.83 -88.61
CA LEU A 601 -19.32 -22.85 -87.59
C LEU A 601 -19.27 -21.44 -88.19
N LEU A 602 -18.58 -21.25 -89.31
CA LEU A 602 -18.43 -19.97 -89.99
C LEU A 602 -19.77 -19.42 -90.50
N ALA A 603 -20.70 -20.30 -90.89
CA ALA A 603 -22.02 -19.92 -91.37
C ALA A 603 -22.96 -19.49 -90.23
N SER A 604 -22.90 -20.17 -89.08
CA SER A 604 -23.93 -20.05 -88.02
C SER A 604 -23.50 -19.30 -86.77
N ALA A 605 -22.21 -19.33 -86.40
CA ALA A 605 -21.71 -18.65 -85.20
C ALA A 605 -21.43 -17.16 -85.47
N ARG A 606 -21.72 -16.29 -84.51
CA ARG A 606 -21.34 -14.87 -84.55
C ARG A 606 -20.65 -14.46 -83.25
N VAL A 607 -19.60 -13.65 -83.36
CA VAL A 607 -18.96 -12.93 -82.24
C VAL A 607 -19.16 -11.44 -82.50
N ASP A 608 -19.88 -10.76 -81.62
CA ASP A 608 -20.26 -9.35 -81.75
C ASP A 608 -20.94 -9.02 -83.10
N GLY A 609 -21.66 -9.99 -83.66
CA GLY A 609 -22.32 -9.90 -84.97
C GLY A 609 -21.45 -10.26 -86.18
N ALA A 610 -20.15 -10.54 -85.99
CA ALA A 610 -19.22 -10.93 -87.06
C ALA A 610 -18.97 -12.45 -87.10
N ALA A 611 -18.67 -13.01 -88.28
CA ALA A 611 -18.28 -14.41 -88.40
C ALA A 611 -16.84 -14.64 -87.85
N PRO A 612 -16.59 -15.74 -87.11
CA PRO A 612 -15.30 -15.98 -86.46
C PRO A 612 -14.24 -16.42 -87.50
N THR A 613 -13.60 -15.44 -88.13
CA THR A 613 -12.69 -15.65 -89.27
C THR A 613 -11.22 -15.46 -88.92
N THR A 614 -10.91 -15.04 -87.69
CA THR A 614 -9.54 -14.89 -87.18
C THR A 614 -9.25 -15.91 -86.07
N PRO A 615 -7.97 -16.23 -85.81
CA PRO A 615 -7.60 -17.10 -84.69
C PRO A 615 -8.16 -16.64 -83.34
N GLU A 616 -8.21 -15.33 -83.09
CA GLU A 616 -8.71 -14.73 -81.85
C GLU A 616 -10.21 -14.92 -81.69
N LEU A 617 -10.99 -14.65 -82.75
CA LEU A 617 -12.44 -14.86 -82.72
C LEU A 617 -12.81 -16.35 -82.62
N LEU A 618 -12.02 -17.23 -83.23
CA LEU A 618 -12.20 -18.68 -83.11
C LEU A 618 -11.86 -19.18 -81.71
N ASP A 619 -10.90 -18.56 -81.02
CA ASP A 619 -10.56 -18.91 -79.64
C ASP A 619 -11.67 -18.51 -78.66
N LEU A 620 -12.30 -17.35 -78.86
CA LEU A 620 -13.49 -16.93 -78.10
C LEU A 620 -14.65 -17.92 -78.29
N VAL A 621 -14.93 -18.32 -79.54
CA VAL A 621 -15.99 -19.30 -79.84
C VAL A 621 -15.66 -20.69 -79.27
N HIS A 622 -14.41 -21.14 -79.39
CA HIS A 622 -13.97 -22.41 -78.80
C HIS A 622 -14.13 -22.41 -77.28
N THR A 623 -13.75 -21.31 -76.63
CA THR A 623 -13.87 -21.14 -75.18
C THR A 623 -15.33 -21.15 -74.72
N ASP A 624 -16.24 -20.43 -75.39
CA ASP A 624 -17.68 -20.48 -75.10
C ASP A 624 -18.28 -21.89 -75.27
N LEU A 625 -17.91 -22.59 -76.35
CA LEU A 625 -18.34 -23.97 -76.58
C LEU A 625 -17.86 -24.92 -75.47
N MET A 626 -16.61 -24.78 -75.02
CA MET A 626 -16.05 -25.58 -73.93
C MET A 626 -16.68 -25.24 -72.57
N VAL A 627 -17.05 -23.98 -72.31
CA VAL A 627 -17.84 -23.59 -71.15
C VAL A 627 -19.22 -24.25 -71.18
N ARG A 628 -19.93 -24.22 -72.32
CA ARG A 628 -21.26 -24.87 -72.46
C ARG A 628 -21.19 -26.39 -72.29
N ILE A 629 -20.16 -27.05 -72.82
CA ILE A 629 -19.91 -28.48 -72.60
C ILE A 629 -19.70 -28.75 -71.11
N THR A 630 -18.86 -27.95 -70.45
CA THR A 630 -18.59 -28.07 -69.02
C THR A 630 -19.86 -27.89 -68.19
N CYS A 631 -20.73 -26.93 -68.53
CA CYS A 631 -22.04 -26.78 -67.89
C CYS A 631 -22.93 -28.03 -68.05
N ARG A 632 -22.87 -28.76 -69.17
CA ARG A 632 -23.61 -30.03 -69.35
C ARG A 632 -23.04 -31.13 -68.47
N GLU A 633 -21.72 -31.22 -68.36
CA GLU A 633 -21.05 -32.20 -67.48
C GLU A 633 -21.35 -31.94 -66.00
N LEU A 634 -21.25 -30.67 -65.58
CA LEU A 634 -21.59 -30.26 -64.21
C LEU A 634 -23.06 -30.55 -63.91
N GLN A 635 -23.98 -30.22 -64.82
CA GLN A 635 -25.40 -30.55 -64.69
C GLN A 635 -25.61 -32.04 -64.43
N TYR A 636 -25.03 -32.90 -65.28
CA TYR A 636 -25.18 -34.35 -65.18
C TYR A 636 -24.71 -34.91 -63.82
N VAL A 637 -23.57 -34.42 -63.33
CA VAL A 637 -23.00 -34.88 -62.05
C VAL A 637 -23.82 -34.41 -60.85
N TRP A 638 -24.36 -33.18 -60.88
CA TRP A 638 -25.25 -32.68 -59.84
C TRP A 638 -26.63 -33.35 -59.86
N GLU A 639 -27.16 -33.69 -61.04
CA GLU A 639 -28.42 -34.43 -61.18
C GLU A 639 -28.32 -35.84 -60.61
N ALA A 640 -27.16 -36.50 -60.78
CA ALA A 640 -26.87 -37.78 -60.14
C ALA A 640 -26.89 -37.68 -58.60
N ALA A 641 -26.55 -36.51 -58.03
CA ALA A 641 -26.69 -36.22 -56.61
C ALA A 641 -28.13 -35.86 -56.19
N GLY A 642 -29.06 -35.72 -57.15
CA GLY A 642 -30.45 -35.35 -56.92
C GLY A 642 -30.74 -33.86 -56.95
N ILE A 643 -29.80 -33.04 -57.47
CA ILE A 643 -29.94 -31.58 -57.57
C ILE A 643 -29.93 -31.18 -59.04
N SER A 644 -30.98 -30.49 -59.48
CA SER A 644 -31.06 -29.97 -60.85
C SER A 644 -31.02 -28.44 -60.84
N PHE A 645 -30.30 -27.88 -61.80
CA PHE A 645 -30.25 -26.44 -62.05
C PHE A 645 -31.03 -26.11 -63.33
N PRO A 646 -31.65 -24.92 -63.45
CA PRO A 646 -32.34 -24.54 -64.67
C PRO A 646 -31.38 -24.50 -65.87
N ALA A 647 -31.75 -25.19 -66.94
CA ALA A 647 -30.88 -25.41 -68.11
C ALA A 647 -31.01 -24.31 -69.18
N ASP A 648 -32.07 -23.51 -69.12
CA ASP A 648 -32.44 -22.42 -70.02
C ASP A 648 -31.71 -21.10 -69.75
N LEU A 649 -30.99 -21.03 -68.63
CA LEU A 649 -30.25 -19.85 -68.22
C LEU A 649 -28.99 -19.60 -69.07
N PRO A 650 -28.56 -18.33 -69.22
CA PRO A 650 -27.30 -18.00 -69.87
C PRO A 650 -26.10 -18.73 -69.24
N PRO A 651 -25.08 -19.12 -70.02
CA PRO A 651 -23.93 -19.86 -69.51
C PRO A 651 -23.24 -19.20 -68.32
N ALA A 652 -23.10 -17.87 -68.33
CA ALA A 652 -22.51 -17.11 -67.24
C ALA A 652 -23.25 -17.35 -65.91
N GLU A 653 -24.57 -17.24 -65.93
CA GLU A 653 -25.41 -17.40 -64.74
C GLU A 653 -25.43 -18.86 -64.24
N ARG A 654 -25.31 -19.83 -65.16
CA ARG A 654 -25.21 -21.25 -64.83
C ARG A 654 -23.88 -21.56 -64.14
N VAL A 655 -22.76 -21.07 -64.67
CA VAL A 655 -21.44 -21.25 -64.07
C VAL A 655 -21.39 -20.65 -62.67
N THR A 656 -21.90 -19.42 -62.46
CA THR A 656 -21.99 -18.82 -61.12
C THR A 656 -22.76 -19.70 -60.14
N ARG A 657 -23.89 -20.29 -60.57
CA ARG A 657 -24.65 -21.24 -59.73
C ARG A 657 -23.84 -22.50 -59.40
N PHE A 658 -23.15 -23.09 -60.37
CA PHE A 658 -22.30 -24.27 -60.13
C PHE A 658 -21.13 -23.97 -59.19
N VAL A 659 -20.43 -22.85 -59.38
CA VAL A 659 -19.34 -22.43 -58.49
C VAL A 659 -19.85 -22.24 -57.07
N ARG A 660 -20.97 -21.54 -56.90
CA ARG A 660 -21.61 -21.36 -55.58
C ARG A 660 -22.03 -22.70 -54.97
N ALA A 661 -22.58 -23.62 -55.76
CA ALA A 661 -22.97 -24.96 -55.31
C ALA A 661 -21.75 -25.78 -54.86
N HIS A 662 -20.65 -25.77 -55.62
CA HIS A 662 -19.42 -26.45 -55.25
C HIS A 662 -18.75 -25.84 -54.01
N ALA A 663 -18.75 -24.52 -53.87
CA ALA A 663 -18.25 -23.86 -52.67
C ALA A 663 -19.06 -24.27 -51.43
N ARG A 664 -20.39 -24.35 -51.55
CA ARG A 664 -21.28 -24.83 -50.47
C ARG A 664 -21.03 -26.31 -50.14
N LEU A 665 -20.85 -27.17 -51.15
CA LEU A 665 -20.49 -28.59 -50.92
C LEU A 665 -19.12 -28.73 -50.23
N ALA A 666 -18.14 -27.89 -50.59
CA ALA A 666 -16.84 -27.88 -49.94
C ALA A 666 -16.99 -27.56 -48.44
N ARG A 667 -17.80 -26.56 -48.08
CA ARG A 667 -18.09 -26.25 -46.67
C ARG A 667 -18.73 -27.40 -45.90
N VAL A 668 -19.66 -28.14 -46.53
CA VAL A 668 -20.23 -29.36 -45.92
C VAL A 668 -19.13 -30.39 -45.68
N ARG A 669 -18.23 -30.60 -46.64
CA ARG A 669 -17.13 -31.56 -46.53
C ARG A 669 -16.10 -31.17 -45.47
N ASP A 670 -15.79 -29.88 -45.33
CA ASP A 670 -14.86 -29.35 -44.33
C ASP A 670 -15.35 -29.64 -42.89
N ALA A 671 -16.67 -29.73 -42.67
CA ALA A 671 -17.27 -30.03 -41.38
C ALA A 671 -17.28 -31.53 -41.04
N MET A 672 -17.21 -32.42 -42.03
CA MET A 672 -17.35 -33.87 -41.81
C MET A 672 -16.26 -34.51 -40.96
N PRO A 673 -14.96 -34.11 -41.03
CA PRO A 673 -13.95 -34.63 -40.11
C PRO A 673 -14.30 -34.42 -38.64
N ALA A 674 -14.88 -33.27 -38.27
CA ALA A 674 -15.32 -33.01 -36.90
C ALA A 674 -16.50 -33.91 -36.50
N VAL A 675 -17.43 -34.18 -37.42
CA VAL A 675 -18.53 -35.14 -37.20
C VAL A 675 -17.99 -36.56 -36.98
N ASP A 676 -17.05 -37.00 -37.80
CA ASP A 676 -16.48 -38.34 -37.73
C ASP A 676 -15.65 -38.53 -36.45
N GLU A 677 -14.89 -37.52 -36.05
CA GLU A 677 -14.20 -37.52 -34.76
C GLU A 677 -15.19 -37.55 -33.59
N THR A 678 -16.28 -36.78 -33.64
CA THR A 678 -17.34 -36.83 -32.62
C THR A 678 -17.94 -38.23 -32.50
N LYS A 679 -18.27 -38.89 -33.62
CA LYS A 679 -18.77 -40.29 -33.61
C LYS A 679 -17.76 -41.22 -32.94
N ALA A 680 -16.48 -41.13 -33.30
CA ALA A 680 -15.43 -41.96 -32.74
C ALA A 680 -15.15 -41.69 -31.25
N LEU A 681 -15.29 -40.45 -30.79
CA LEU A 681 -15.13 -40.06 -29.38
C LEU A 681 -16.27 -40.60 -28.53
N LEU A 682 -17.52 -40.49 -29.00
CA LEU A 682 -18.70 -41.03 -28.30
C LEU A 682 -18.67 -42.55 -28.22
N GLU A 683 -18.26 -43.23 -29.29
CA GLU A 683 -18.10 -44.69 -29.32
C GLU A 683 -17.04 -45.17 -28.32
N ARG A 684 -15.86 -44.52 -28.30
CA ARG A 684 -14.78 -44.82 -27.33
C ARG A 684 -15.21 -44.60 -25.88
N ALA A 685 -16.08 -43.62 -25.64
CA ALA A 685 -16.64 -43.35 -24.33
C ALA A 685 -17.82 -44.25 -23.94
N GLY A 686 -18.24 -45.17 -24.82
CA GLY A 686 -19.39 -46.05 -24.58
C GLY A 686 -20.76 -45.34 -24.61
N VAL A 687 -20.82 -44.12 -25.17
CA VAL A 687 -22.06 -43.32 -25.26
C VAL A 687 -22.73 -43.56 -26.61
N ALA A 688 -23.66 -44.51 -26.67
CA ALA A 688 -24.39 -44.81 -27.89
C ALA A 688 -25.38 -43.69 -28.26
N VAL A 689 -25.10 -42.96 -29.34
CA VAL A 689 -25.96 -41.90 -29.91
C VAL A 689 -26.06 -42.07 -31.42
N PRO A 690 -27.26 -42.18 -32.01
CA PRO A 690 -27.39 -42.17 -33.46
C PRO A 690 -27.08 -40.75 -33.97
N LEU A 691 -26.13 -40.61 -34.90
CA LEU A 691 -25.75 -39.33 -35.52
C LEU A 691 -25.87 -39.40 -37.06
N ALA A 692 -26.89 -40.10 -37.54
CA ALA A 692 -27.11 -40.38 -38.96
C ALA A 692 -28.08 -39.38 -39.64
N HIS A 693 -28.65 -38.45 -38.89
CA HIS A 693 -29.65 -37.49 -39.38
C HIS A 693 -29.45 -36.09 -38.76
N PRO A 694 -29.72 -34.99 -39.49
CA PRO A 694 -29.56 -33.64 -38.95
C PRO A 694 -30.30 -33.37 -37.64
N LEU A 695 -31.53 -33.86 -37.49
CA LEU A 695 -32.28 -33.77 -36.21
C LEU A 695 -31.57 -34.48 -35.06
N GLN A 696 -30.92 -35.61 -35.32
CA GLN A 696 -30.18 -36.35 -34.29
C GLN A 696 -28.90 -35.61 -33.89
N TRP A 697 -28.19 -35.04 -34.88
CA TRP A 697 -27.04 -34.16 -34.63
C TRP A 697 -27.44 -32.95 -33.77
N HIS A 698 -28.54 -32.27 -34.13
CA HIS A 698 -29.07 -31.15 -33.36
C HIS A 698 -29.43 -31.56 -31.91
N GLY A 699 -30.11 -32.70 -31.73
CA GLY A 699 -30.45 -33.24 -30.41
C GLY A 699 -29.20 -33.57 -29.57
N TYR A 700 -28.15 -34.10 -30.20
CA TYR A 700 -26.86 -34.32 -29.54
C TYR A 700 -26.19 -33.01 -29.10
N VAL A 701 -26.10 -32.00 -29.99
CA VAL A 701 -25.49 -30.70 -29.66
C VAL A 701 -26.26 -30.01 -28.54
N ALA A 702 -27.59 -30.09 -28.54
CA ALA A 702 -28.42 -29.60 -27.44
C ALA A 702 -28.11 -30.34 -26.13
N ALA A 703 -28.04 -31.67 -26.15
CA ALA A 703 -27.68 -32.46 -24.97
C ALA A 703 -26.27 -32.19 -24.45
N LEU A 704 -25.29 -31.95 -25.34
CA LEU A 704 -23.91 -31.58 -24.99
C LEU A 704 -23.87 -30.22 -24.28
N ARG A 705 -24.57 -29.20 -24.81
CA ARG A 705 -24.68 -27.89 -24.16
C ARG A 705 -25.24 -28.01 -22.75
N ASN A 706 -26.29 -28.82 -22.57
CA ASN A 706 -26.90 -29.05 -21.25
C ASN A 706 -25.96 -29.83 -20.29
N ALA A 707 -25.09 -30.68 -20.83
CA ALA A 707 -24.06 -31.36 -20.04
C ALA A 707 -22.99 -30.36 -19.55
N LEU A 708 -22.51 -29.49 -20.44
CA LEU A 708 -21.53 -28.42 -20.14
C LEU A 708 -22.09 -27.39 -19.15
N GLU A 709 -23.35 -26.98 -19.28
CA GLU A 709 -24.02 -26.12 -18.29
C GLU A 709 -24.07 -26.77 -16.90
N GLY A 710 -24.26 -28.09 -16.85
CA GLY A 710 -24.21 -28.85 -15.59
C GLY A 710 -22.81 -28.93 -14.96
N LEU A 711 -21.73 -28.86 -15.74
CA LEU A 711 -20.39 -28.66 -15.18
C LEU A 711 -20.24 -27.27 -14.54
N GLY A 712 -20.88 -26.25 -15.12
CA GLY A 712 -20.97 -24.91 -14.55
C GLY A 712 -21.62 -24.90 -13.16
N VAL A 713 -22.64 -25.76 -12.95
CA VAL A 713 -23.28 -25.96 -11.63
C VAL A 713 -22.29 -26.56 -10.63
N ASN A 714 -21.59 -27.63 -11.02
CA ASN A 714 -20.61 -28.29 -10.15
C ASN A 714 -19.47 -27.34 -9.78
N ARG A 715 -19.05 -26.49 -10.72
CA ARG A 715 -18.04 -25.45 -10.47
C ARG A 715 -18.55 -24.39 -9.49
N ALA A 716 -19.77 -23.87 -9.68
CA ALA A 716 -20.35 -22.89 -8.76
C ALA A 716 -20.53 -23.46 -7.35
N ALA A 717 -20.91 -24.74 -7.23
CA ALA A 717 -20.96 -25.45 -5.95
C ALA A 717 -19.57 -25.60 -5.32
N ALA A 718 -18.55 -25.95 -6.12
CA ALA A 718 -17.17 -26.05 -5.66
C ALA A 718 -16.60 -24.69 -5.20
N ASP A 719 -16.98 -23.59 -5.86
CA ASP A 719 -16.58 -22.24 -5.47
C ASP A 719 -17.19 -21.86 -4.09
N LEU A 720 -18.44 -22.27 -3.81
CA LEU A 720 -19.07 -22.10 -2.50
C LEU A 720 -18.43 -22.98 -1.41
N ASP A 721 -18.06 -24.21 -1.74
CA ASP A 721 -17.35 -25.10 -0.82
C ASP A 721 -15.93 -24.57 -0.53
N ALA A 722 -15.20 -24.11 -1.54
CA ALA A 722 -13.90 -23.46 -1.38
C ALA A 722 -13.98 -22.18 -0.54
N LEU A 723 -15.05 -21.38 -0.73
CA LEU A 723 -15.32 -20.23 0.10
C LEU A 723 -15.52 -20.62 1.57
N ARG A 724 -16.32 -21.66 1.82
CA ARG A 724 -16.53 -22.19 3.18
C ARG A 724 -15.22 -22.67 3.80
N ASP A 725 -14.42 -23.40 3.03
CA ASP A 725 -13.13 -23.93 3.48
C ASP A 725 -12.12 -22.81 3.76
N SER A 726 -12.18 -21.68 3.03
CA SER A 726 -11.34 -20.51 3.29
C SER A 726 -11.64 -19.81 4.63
N ILE A 727 -12.88 -19.88 5.11
CA ILE A 727 -13.27 -19.37 6.44
C ILE A 727 -12.74 -20.30 7.54
N GLY A 728 -12.60 -21.59 7.24
CA GLY A 728 -12.09 -22.61 8.15
C GLY A 728 -13.16 -23.19 9.11
N PRO A 729 -12.80 -24.24 9.88
CA PRO A 729 -13.69 -24.85 10.84
C PRO A 729 -13.91 -23.95 12.07
N VAL A 730 -15.08 -24.08 12.70
CA VAL A 730 -15.39 -23.36 13.95
C VAL A 730 -14.61 -23.98 15.12
N GLU A 731 -13.87 -23.15 15.83
CA GLU A 731 -13.08 -23.54 17.00
C GLU A 731 -13.79 -23.24 18.32
N LYS A 732 -13.23 -23.76 19.41
CA LYS A 732 -13.72 -23.47 20.77
C LYS A 732 -13.36 -22.03 21.13
N GLY A 733 -14.36 -21.19 21.33
CA GLY A 733 -14.20 -19.76 21.61
C GLY A 733 -14.67 -18.86 20.46
N ASP A 734 -15.04 -19.44 19.32
CA ASP A 734 -15.65 -18.66 18.24
C ASP A 734 -17.06 -18.17 18.59
N PRO A 735 -17.42 -16.96 18.13
CA PRO A 735 -18.77 -16.44 18.30
C PRO A 735 -19.81 -17.34 17.61
N PRO A 736 -20.99 -17.57 18.21
CA PRO A 736 -22.03 -18.41 17.61
C PRO A 736 -22.50 -17.90 16.24
N GLU A 737 -22.37 -16.60 15.98
CA GLU A 737 -22.71 -15.95 14.72
C GLU A 737 -21.81 -16.43 13.56
N LEU A 738 -20.53 -16.76 13.82
CA LEU A 738 -19.64 -17.36 12.81
C LEU A 738 -20.13 -18.76 12.40
N ARG A 739 -20.60 -19.55 13.37
CA ARG A 739 -21.21 -20.87 13.09
C ARG A 739 -22.50 -20.71 12.28
N ALA A 740 -23.32 -19.71 12.61
CA ALA A 740 -24.52 -19.40 11.85
C ALA A 740 -24.21 -19.00 10.41
N ALA A 741 -23.15 -18.21 10.19
CA ALA A 741 -22.68 -17.85 8.86
C ALA A 741 -22.25 -19.07 8.03
N LEU A 742 -21.43 -19.97 8.59
CA LEU A 742 -21.04 -21.21 7.90
C LEU A 742 -22.22 -22.15 7.62
N THR A 743 -23.18 -22.22 8.55
CA THR A 743 -24.42 -22.97 8.37
C THR A 743 -25.26 -22.39 7.23
N ALA A 744 -25.34 -21.07 7.12
CA ALA A 744 -26.06 -20.38 6.06
C ALA A 744 -25.44 -20.62 4.68
N VAL A 745 -24.11 -20.60 4.56
CA VAL A 745 -23.41 -21.00 3.32
C VAL A 745 -23.74 -22.44 2.96
N GLY A 746 -23.67 -23.36 3.93
CA GLY A 746 -24.03 -24.77 3.74
C GLY A 746 -25.49 -24.97 3.31
N ALA A 747 -26.41 -24.15 3.82
CA ALA A 747 -27.84 -24.20 3.48
C ALA A 747 -28.21 -23.42 2.22
N ARG A 748 -27.25 -22.74 1.56
CA ARG A 748 -27.48 -21.84 0.41
C ARG A 748 -28.47 -20.71 0.75
N ASP A 749 -28.44 -20.20 1.97
CA ASP A 749 -29.29 -19.09 2.43
C ASP A 749 -28.49 -17.79 2.55
N ALA A 750 -28.49 -17.01 1.47
CA ALA A 750 -27.80 -15.72 1.41
C ALA A 750 -28.34 -14.71 2.44
N ALA A 751 -29.64 -14.76 2.75
CA ALA A 751 -30.25 -13.84 3.70
C ALA A 751 -29.85 -14.19 5.14
N ALA A 752 -29.80 -15.48 5.48
CA ALA A 752 -29.28 -15.94 6.76
C ALA A 752 -27.80 -15.59 6.94
N TYR A 753 -27.00 -15.70 5.88
CA TYR A 753 -25.59 -15.30 5.92
C TYR A 753 -25.44 -13.80 6.23
N GLY A 754 -26.21 -12.94 5.54
CA GLY A 754 -26.22 -11.50 5.81
C GLY A 754 -26.65 -11.16 7.25
N ARG A 755 -27.68 -11.84 7.78
CA ARG A 755 -28.10 -11.70 9.18
C ARG A 755 -27.01 -12.13 10.16
N ALA A 756 -26.31 -13.24 9.87
CA ALA A 756 -25.23 -13.73 10.70
C ALA A 756 -24.04 -12.76 10.74
N LEU A 757 -23.66 -12.15 9.60
CA LEU A 757 -22.63 -11.11 9.57
C LEU A 757 -23.04 -9.85 10.35
N GLY A 758 -24.30 -9.42 10.22
CA GLY A 758 -24.83 -8.31 11.00
C GLY A 758 -24.79 -8.59 12.50
N ALA A 759 -25.25 -9.78 12.91
CA ALA A 759 -25.20 -10.21 14.30
C ALA A 759 -23.74 -10.34 14.82
N LEU A 760 -22.80 -10.76 13.99
CA LEU A 760 -21.39 -10.82 14.34
C LEU A 760 -20.79 -9.43 14.56
N ALA A 761 -21.16 -8.44 13.74
CA ALA A 761 -20.76 -7.05 13.92
C ALA A 761 -21.29 -6.48 15.24
N GLU A 762 -22.56 -6.77 15.56
CA GLU A 762 -23.17 -6.37 16.83
C GLU A 762 -22.48 -7.05 18.03
N ALA A 763 -22.23 -8.35 17.94
CA ALA A 763 -21.49 -9.10 18.96
C ALA A 763 -20.07 -8.54 19.20
N ARG A 764 -19.39 -8.10 18.13
CA ARG A 764 -18.08 -7.44 18.21
C ARG A 764 -18.20 -6.07 18.87
N HIS A 765 -19.26 -5.32 18.58
CA HIS A 765 -19.53 -4.04 19.23
C HIS A 765 -19.80 -4.23 20.73
N GLU A 766 -20.67 -5.18 21.11
CA GLU A 766 -20.92 -5.61 22.50
C GLU A 766 -19.61 -5.97 23.23
N ARG A 767 -18.73 -6.74 22.58
CA ARG A 767 -17.40 -7.10 23.12
C ARG A 767 -16.54 -5.86 23.37
N ALA A 768 -16.50 -4.92 22.43
CA ALA A 768 -15.73 -3.68 22.58
C ALA A 768 -16.25 -2.80 23.73
N LEU A 769 -17.58 -2.68 23.85
CA LEU A 769 -18.23 -1.98 24.98
C LEU A 769 -17.88 -2.64 26.32
N GLN A 770 -17.87 -3.98 26.39
CA GLN A 770 -17.49 -4.69 27.61
C GLN A 770 -16.02 -4.51 27.97
N ILE A 771 -15.09 -4.59 27.00
CA ILE A 771 -13.66 -4.32 27.22
C ILE A 771 -13.46 -2.89 27.73
N ARG A 772 -14.19 -1.93 27.16
CA ARG A 772 -14.16 -0.53 27.58
C ARG A 772 -14.69 -0.34 29.01
N CYS A 773 -15.79 -1.02 29.36
CA CYS A 773 -16.32 -1.05 30.72
C CYS A 773 -15.27 -1.57 31.72
N GLU A 774 -14.65 -2.71 31.41
CA GLU A 774 -13.62 -3.35 32.23
C GLU A 774 -12.36 -2.49 32.38
N GLU A 775 -11.93 -1.82 31.32
CA GLU A 775 -10.80 -0.88 31.35
C GLU A 775 -11.08 0.32 32.26
N LEU A 776 -12.22 0.98 32.07
CA LEU A 776 -12.60 2.16 32.84
C LEU A 776 -12.79 1.83 34.33
N ILE A 777 -13.50 0.73 34.65
CA ILE A 777 -13.68 0.33 36.05
C ILE A 777 -12.36 -0.12 36.69
N ALA A 778 -11.45 -0.74 35.94
CA ALA A 778 -10.11 -1.09 36.44
C ALA A 778 -9.27 0.16 36.76
N ARG A 779 -9.31 1.19 35.90
CA ARG A 779 -8.66 2.48 36.16
C ARG A 779 -9.20 3.17 37.41
N VAL A 780 -10.52 3.16 37.60
CA VAL A 780 -11.13 3.69 38.84
C VAL A 780 -10.71 2.85 40.03
N ARG A 781 -10.84 1.52 39.98
CA ARG A 781 -10.54 0.63 41.10
C ARG A 781 -9.07 0.70 41.54
N ALA A 782 -8.14 0.91 40.60
CA ALA A 782 -6.72 1.04 40.90
C ALA A 782 -6.39 2.28 41.76
N VAL A 783 -7.18 3.35 41.64
CA VAL A 783 -6.98 4.60 42.39
C VAL A 783 -7.94 4.73 43.57
N HIS A 784 -9.19 4.28 43.39
CA HIS A 784 -10.27 4.46 44.36
C HIS A 784 -11.21 3.23 44.39
N PRO A 785 -10.86 2.18 45.15
CA PRO A 785 -11.65 0.94 45.23
C PRO A 785 -13.10 1.15 45.69
N ASP A 786 -13.32 2.00 46.69
CA ASP A 786 -14.67 2.24 47.25
C ASP A 786 -15.59 2.94 46.25
N LEU A 787 -15.05 3.84 45.42
CA LEU A 787 -15.80 4.47 44.34
C LEU A 787 -16.16 3.46 43.25
N ALA A 788 -15.24 2.58 42.87
CA ALA A 788 -15.54 1.51 41.92
C ALA A 788 -16.63 0.57 42.45
N ASN A 789 -16.58 0.22 43.74
CA ASN A 789 -17.62 -0.59 44.38
C ASN A 789 -18.96 0.15 44.44
N LEU A 790 -18.96 1.44 44.74
CA LEU A 790 -20.17 2.27 44.72
C LEU A 790 -20.79 2.28 43.32
N MET A 791 -20.00 2.53 42.27
CA MET A 791 -20.48 2.55 40.88
C MET A 791 -21.09 1.22 40.44
N ILE A 792 -20.51 0.09 40.87
CA ILE A 792 -21.03 -1.26 40.57
C ILE A 792 -22.28 -1.59 41.39
N ALA A 793 -22.34 -1.17 42.66
CA ALA A 793 -23.46 -1.50 43.54
C ALA A 793 -24.70 -0.63 43.32
N THR A 794 -24.54 0.50 42.63
CA THR A 794 -25.60 1.47 42.30
C THR A 794 -25.70 1.67 40.79
N ASP A 795 -25.37 0.63 40.02
CA ASP A 795 -25.51 0.63 38.57
C ASP A 795 -26.99 0.82 38.19
N GLY A 796 -27.25 1.75 37.27
CA GLY A 796 -28.62 2.09 36.86
C GLY A 796 -29.36 3.13 37.73
N ASP A 797 -28.78 3.59 38.85
CA ASP A 797 -29.38 4.68 39.64
C ASP A 797 -29.43 5.99 38.84
N GLU A 798 -30.61 6.60 38.74
CA GLU A 798 -30.81 7.86 37.99
C GLU A 798 -29.94 9.01 38.53
N GLU A 799 -29.60 8.98 39.83
CA GLU A 799 -28.75 9.97 40.51
C GLU A 799 -27.37 10.12 39.86
N TRP A 800 -26.85 9.07 39.19
CA TRP A 800 -25.56 9.14 38.51
C TRP A 800 -25.51 10.18 37.39
N HIS A 801 -26.65 10.53 36.79
CA HIS A 801 -26.71 11.63 35.82
C HIS A 801 -26.36 12.98 36.45
N ALA A 802 -26.75 13.22 37.70
CA ALA A 802 -26.39 14.44 38.43
C ALA A 802 -24.95 14.35 38.97
N ARG A 803 -24.56 13.20 39.53
CA ARG A 803 -23.22 12.96 40.09
C ARG A 803 -22.12 13.12 39.05
N THR A 804 -22.27 12.54 37.86
CA THR A 804 -21.30 12.66 36.75
C THR A 804 -21.21 14.07 36.19
N ARG A 805 -22.26 14.91 36.29
CA ARG A 805 -22.16 16.32 35.86
C ARG A 805 -21.21 17.14 36.73
N ARG A 806 -21.11 16.80 38.01
CA ARG A 806 -20.27 17.47 39.02
C ARG A 806 -19.05 16.63 39.41
N TRP A 807 -18.58 15.78 38.50
CA TRP A 807 -17.52 14.80 38.76
C TRP A 807 -16.25 15.43 39.33
N ASP A 808 -15.73 16.46 38.68
CA ASP A 808 -14.50 17.13 39.09
C ASP A 808 -14.67 17.91 40.40
N GLU A 809 -15.86 18.50 40.62
CA GLU A 809 -16.21 19.19 41.88
C GLU A 809 -16.28 18.21 43.05
N ALA A 810 -16.93 17.06 42.86
CA ALA A 810 -17.06 16.01 43.87
C ALA A 810 -15.69 15.41 44.21
N TRP A 811 -14.83 15.20 43.22
CA TRP A 811 -13.45 14.74 43.43
C TRP A 811 -12.61 15.76 44.20
N ALA A 812 -12.67 17.05 43.81
CA ALA A 812 -11.95 18.12 44.48
C ALA A 812 -12.42 18.30 45.94
N TRP A 813 -13.74 18.18 46.18
CA TRP A 813 -14.33 18.19 47.51
C TRP A 813 -13.84 17.01 48.34
N ALA A 814 -13.95 15.77 47.84
CA ALA A 814 -13.53 14.57 48.58
C ALA A 814 -12.05 14.62 48.92
N ARG A 815 -11.19 15.06 48.00
CA ARG A 815 -9.77 15.29 48.26
C ARG A 815 -9.51 16.37 49.32
N ALA A 816 -10.28 17.46 49.33
CA ALA A 816 -10.15 18.49 50.35
C ALA A 816 -10.64 18.00 51.72
N ALA A 817 -11.74 17.25 51.76
CA ALA A 817 -12.30 16.64 52.96
C ALA A 817 -11.36 15.58 53.54
N SER A 818 -10.80 14.67 52.72
CA SER A 818 -9.80 13.69 53.13
C SER A 818 -8.55 14.35 53.73
N ARG A 819 -8.07 15.47 53.15
CA ARG A 819 -6.93 16.22 53.71
C ARG A 819 -7.26 16.86 55.04
N ARG A 820 -8.42 17.51 55.18
CA ARG A 820 -8.86 18.10 56.46
C ARG A 820 -9.04 17.02 57.54
N LEU A 821 -9.54 15.85 57.16
CA LEU A 821 -9.69 14.71 58.08
C LEU A 821 -8.32 14.15 58.53
N ALA A 822 -7.36 14.07 57.60
CA ALA A 822 -5.97 13.72 57.92
C ALA A 822 -5.32 14.78 58.84
N GLU A 823 -5.48 16.07 58.56
CA GLU A 823 -4.96 17.18 59.39
C GLU A 823 -5.52 17.17 60.82
N GLN A 824 -6.76 16.72 61.01
CA GLN A 824 -7.41 16.62 62.32
C GLN A 824 -7.04 15.34 63.10
N THR A 825 -6.47 14.33 62.43
CA THR A 825 -6.02 13.07 63.04
C THR A 825 -4.51 13.07 63.36
N VAL A 826 -3.77 14.09 62.91
CA VAL A 826 -2.35 14.30 63.23
C VAL A 826 -2.19 14.91 64.65
N PRO A 827 -1.43 14.26 65.56
CA PRO A 827 -1.17 14.77 66.91
C PRO A 827 -0.72 16.23 66.91
N ALA A 828 -1.17 17.03 67.89
CA ALA A 828 -0.88 18.46 67.90
C ALA A 828 0.62 18.80 67.90
N GLU A 829 1.45 17.90 68.42
CA GLU A 829 2.90 17.96 68.37
C GLU A 829 3.45 17.82 66.93
N GLU A 830 2.85 16.96 66.11
CA GLU A 830 3.22 16.77 64.71
C GLU A 830 2.74 17.94 63.84
N ARG A 831 1.61 18.57 64.17
CA ARG A 831 1.20 19.86 63.59
C ARG A 831 2.17 21.00 63.92
N LEU A 832 2.69 21.06 65.16
CA LEU A 832 3.72 22.04 65.52
C LEU A 832 5.05 21.79 64.80
N ARG A 833 5.43 20.52 64.60
CA ARG A 833 6.61 20.17 63.78
C ARG A 833 6.44 20.63 62.33
N ALA A 834 5.26 20.41 61.74
CA ALA A 834 4.96 20.87 60.39
C ALA A 834 4.97 22.40 60.27
N ALA A 835 4.34 23.12 61.22
CA ALA A 835 4.37 24.58 61.26
C ALA A 835 5.78 25.15 61.45
N LEU A 836 6.61 24.47 62.24
CA LEU A 836 8.03 24.82 62.38
C LEU A 836 8.78 24.64 61.06
N ALA A 837 8.59 23.52 60.36
CA ALA A 837 9.20 23.28 59.06
C ALA A 837 8.79 24.32 58.01
N GLU A 838 7.51 24.71 57.98
CA GLU A 838 7.00 25.78 57.10
C GLU A 838 7.62 27.14 57.43
N ALA A 839 7.73 27.50 58.72
CA ALA A 839 8.38 28.73 59.14
C ALA A 839 9.88 28.74 58.82
N GLU A 840 10.56 27.59 58.92
CA GLU A 840 11.97 27.43 58.54
C GLU A 840 12.18 27.56 57.03
N GLU A 841 11.28 27.02 56.22
CA GLU A 841 11.25 27.23 54.76
C GLU A 841 11.03 28.71 54.42
N ARG A 842 10.06 29.36 55.08
CA ARG A 842 9.80 30.79 54.88
C ARG A 842 11.02 31.65 55.23
N LEU A 843 11.70 31.34 56.34
CA LEU A 843 12.94 32.03 56.71
C LEU A 843 14.05 31.82 55.66
N ARG A 844 14.19 30.61 55.12
CA ARG A 844 15.13 30.34 54.01
C ARG A 844 14.80 31.15 52.76
N ALA A 845 13.53 31.24 52.38
CA ALA A 845 13.09 32.02 51.23
C ALA A 845 13.39 33.53 51.42
N VAL A 846 13.03 34.11 52.56
CA VAL A 846 13.28 35.54 52.84
C VAL A 846 14.78 35.85 52.86
N ARG A 847 15.62 34.96 53.40
CA ARG A 847 17.08 35.10 53.34
C ARG A 847 17.62 35.05 51.91
N ALA A 848 17.06 34.18 51.08
CA ALA A 848 17.43 34.08 49.68
C ALA A 848 17.06 35.35 48.91
N ASP A 849 15.87 35.92 49.17
CA ASP A 849 15.41 37.19 48.60
C ASP A 849 16.27 38.38 49.05
N LEU A 850 16.62 38.46 50.34
CA LEU A 850 17.54 39.47 50.86
C LEU A 850 18.92 39.36 50.21
N THR A 851 19.43 38.13 50.03
CA THR A 851 20.72 37.88 49.36
C THR A 851 20.67 38.28 47.88
N ALA A 852 19.58 37.97 47.18
CA ALA A 852 19.36 38.42 45.82
C ALA A 852 19.33 39.96 45.76
N ALA A 853 18.60 40.63 46.64
CA ALA A 853 18.52 42.08 46.69
C ALA A 853 19.90 42.74 46.89
N HIS A 854 20.76 42.15 47.71
CA HIS A 854 22.16 42.58 47.84
C HIS A 854 22.94 42.46 46.52
N ALA A 855 22.83 41.32 45.83
CA ALA A 855 23.49 41.11 44.53
C ALA A 855 22.98 42.10 43.46
N TRP A 856 21.66 42.30 43.37
CA TRP A 856 21.06 43.27 42.47
C TRP A 856 21.55 44.70 42.72
N THR A 857 21.65 45.09 44.00
CA THR A 857 22.19 46.40 44.39
C THR A 857 23.68 46.53 44.00
N ALA A 858 24.47 45.48 44.20
CA ALA A 858 25.89 45.46 43.82
C ALA A 858 26.09 45.56 42.30
N VAL A 859 25.31 44.81 41.52
CA VAL A 859 25.32 44.85 40.04
C VAL A 859 25.00 46.27 39.57
N ARG A 860 23.92 46.88 40.07
CA ARG A 860 23.53 48.25 39.72
C ARG A 860 24.61 49.29 39.98
N ARG A 861 25.35 49.16 41.09
CA ARG A 861 26.49 50.05 41.40
C ARG A 861 27.68 49.87 40.46
N SER A 862 27.83 48.69 39.86
CA SER A 862 28.95 48.34 38.98
C SER A 862 28.68 48.57 37.49
N LEU A 863 27.46 48.97 37.10
CA LEU A 863 27.10 49.19 35.69
C LEU A 863 27.80 50.43 35.11
N PRO A 864 28.32 50.34 33.87
CA PRO A 864 28.88 51.49 33.17
C PRO A 864 27.77 52.50 32.80
N SER A 865 28.15 53.78 32.62
CA SER A 865 27.20 54.87 32.37
C SER A 865 26.40 54.73 31.06
N ALA A 866 26.93 53.98 30.08
CA ALA A 866 26.27 53.67 28.82
C ALA A 866 26.72 52.27 28.33
N PRO A 867 26.05 51.18 28.74
CA PRO A 867 26.38 49.83 28.29
C PRO A 867 25.99 49.65 26.81
N ALA A 868 26.94 49.21 25.99
CA ALA A 868 26.73 48.95 24.56
C ALA A 868 26.44 47.48 24.26
N MET A 869 26.89 46.56 25.14
CA MET A 869 26.78 45.12 24.94
C MET A 869 26.14 44.43 26.15
N PRO A 870 25.35 43.35 25.97
CA PRO A 870 24.82 42.56 27.09
C PRO A 870 25.90 41.99 28.01
N SER A 871 27.10 41.74 27.47
CA SER A 871 28.30 41.33 28.20
C SER A 871 28.88 42.42 29.11
N GLU A 872 28.35 43.64 29.13
CA GLU A 872 28.73 44.71 30.07
C GLU A 872 27.74 44.83 31.23
N VAL A 873 26.53 44.30 31.04
CA VAL A 873 25.41 44.40 32.00
C VAL A 873 25.26 43.11 32.81
N VAL A 874 25.36 41.96 32.16
CA VAL A 874 25.14 40.67 32.81
C VAL A 874 26.36 40.28 33.67
N PRO A 875 26.17 40.02 34.98
CA PRO A 875 27.26 39.72 35.90
C PRO A 875 27.68 38.25 35.90
N ALA A 876 26.79 37.30 35.58
CA ALA A 876 27.10 35.87 35.58
C ALA A 876 26.70 35.15 34.28
N TRP A 877 27.62 34.40 33.70
CA TRP A 877 27.39 33.60 32.49
C TRP A 877 27.65 32.13 32.80
N ILE A 878 26.60 31.30 32.81
CA ILE A 878 26.66 29.87 33.13
C ILE A 878 26.45 29.07 31.84
N LEU A 879 27.52 28.86 31.09
CA LEU A 879 27.41 28.35 29.74
C LEU A 879 28.09 27.00 29.58
N PRO A 880 27.54 26.11 28.73
CA PRO A 880 28.31 24.96 28.33
C PRO A 880 29.55 25.44 27.59
N LEU A 881 30.67 24.73 27.76
CA LEU A 881 31.98 25.16 27.28
C LEU A 881 31.97 25.65 25.82
N TRP A 882 31.17 25.03 24.94
CA TRP A 882 31.05 25.36 23.50
C TRP A 882 30.12 26.54 23.16
N ARG A 883 29.47 27.17 24.15
CA ARG A 883 28.63 28.37 23.97
C ARG A 883 29.16 29.61 24.66
N ILE A 884 30.28 29.52 25.38
CA ILE A 884 30.95 30.70 25.94
C ILE A 884 31.29 31.62 24.76
N PRO A 885 30.75 32.86 24.69
CA PRO A 885 31.06 33.77 23.61
C PRO A 885 32.58 34.02 23.56
N GLU A 886 33.18 33.93 22.38
CA GLU A 886 34.53 34.47 22.19
C GLU A 886 34.42 35.98 22.31
N ALA A 887 35.14 36.56 23.28
CA ALA A 887 35.18 38.01 23.49
C ALA A 887 35.90 38.71 22.34
#